data_AF-B5XJ72-F1
#
_entry.id   AF-B5XJ72-F1
#
_cell.length_a   1.000
_cell.length_b   1.000
_cell.length_c   1.000
_cell.angle_alpha   90.00
_cell.angle_beta   90.00
_cell.angle_gamma   90.00
#
_symmetry.space_group_name_H-M   'P 1'
#
loop_
_entity.id
_entity.type
_entity.pdbx_description
1 polymer ?
#
loop_
_entity_poly.entity_id
_entity_poly.type
_entity_poly.pdbx_seq_one_letter_code
_entity_poly.pdbx_strand_id
1 'polypeptide(L)'
;MAGHEVRYGKHRTRRSFSRIKEVLDLPNLIEIQTDSFQDFLDSGLKEVFEDVLPISNFTDTMELEFVGYEFKEPKYTLEEARIHDASYSAPIFVTFRLVNKETGEIKTQEVFFGDFPIMTEMGTFIINGGERIIVSQLVRSPGVYFNDKVDKNGKVGYGSTVIPNRGAWLELETDSKDIAYTRIDRTRKIPFTTLVRALGFSGDDEIVDIFGESDLVRNTIEKDIHKNPSDSRTDEALKEIYERLRPGEPKTADSSRSLLIARFFDARRYDLAAVGRYKVNKKLNIKTRLLNQIIAENLVDAETGEILVEAGTEMTRSVIESIEEHLDGDLNKFVYTPNDYAVVTEPVVLQKFKVVSPIDPDRVVTIVGNANPDDKVRALTPADILAEMSYFLNLAEGLGKVDDIDHLGNRRIRAVGELLANQFRIGLARMERNVRERMSVQDNDVLTPQQIINIRPVTAAVKEFFGSSQLSQFMDQHNPLSELSHKRRLSALGPGGLTRDRAGYEVRDVHYTHYGRMCPIETPEGPNIGLINNLSSFGHLNKYGFIQTPYRKVDRATGRVTNEIVWLTADEEDEYTVAQANSKLNEDGTFAEEIVMGRHQGNNQEFSASVVDFVDVSPKQVVAVATACIPFLENDDSNRALMGANMQRQAVPLIDPKAPYVGTGMEYQAAHDSGAAVIAQHNGKVVFSDAEKVEIRRQDGSLDVYHITKFRRSNSGTAYNQRTLVKVGDIVEKGDFIADGPSMENGEMALGQNPVVAYMTWEGYNFEDAVIMSERLVKEDVYTSVHLEEFESETRDTKLGPEEITREIPNVGEEALKDLDEMGIIRIGAEVKEGDILVGKVTPKGEKDLSAEERLLHAIFGDKSREVRDTSLRVPHGGDGIVRDVKIFTRANGDELQSGVNMLVRVYIAQKRKIKVGDKMAGRHGNKGVVSRIVPVEDMPYLPDGTPVDIMLNPLGVPSRMNIGQVMELHLGMAARNLGIHIATPVFDGASSEDLWDTVREAGMDSDAKTVLYDGRTGEPFDNRVSVGVMYMIKLHHMVDDKLHARSVGPYSLVTQQPLGGKAQFGGQRFGEMEVWALEAYGASNVLQEILTYKSDDVTGRLKAYEAITKGKPIPKPGVPESFRVLVKELQSLGLDMRVLDEDDNEVELRDLDEGEDDDIMHVDDLEKAREKQAQETQEVSETTDEK
;
A
#
# COMPACT_ATOMS: atom_id res chain seq x y z
N MET A 1 -34.41 -18.39 -25.71
CA MET A 1 -33.73 -18.57 -24.43
C MET A 1 -32.38 -17.93 -24.57
N ALA A 2 -32.21 -16.75 -23.98
CA ALA A 2 -30.94 -16.07 -23.96
C ALA A 2 -30.07 -16.64 -22.83
N GLY A 3 -28.78 -16.82 -23.10
CA GLY A 3 -27.79 -17.36 -22.17
C GLY A 3 -27.60 -18.88 -22.22
N HIS A 4 -26.51 -19.37 -21.61
CA HIS A 4 -26.13 -20.78 -21.52
C HIS A 4 -25.69 -21.14 -20.09
N GLU A 5 -25.82 -22.40 -19.69
CA GLU A 5 -25.43 -22.84 -18.35
C GLU A 5 -23.92 -23.01 -18.24
N VAL A 6 -23.30 -22.33 -17.28
CA VAL A 6 -21.88 -22.45 -16.93
C VAL A 6 -21.78 -22.97 -15.50
N ARG A 7 -20.96 -24.00 -15.31
CA ARG A 7 -20.70 -24.60 -14.01
C ARG A 7 -19.48 -23.93 -13.38
N TYR A 8 -19.67 -23.32 -12.21
CA TYR A 8 -18.61 -22.71 -11.41
C TYR A 8 -18.29 -23.64 -10.24
N GLY A 9 -17.14 -24.32 -10.30
CA GLY A 9 -16.77 -25.38 -9.38
C GLY A 9 -17.72 -26.58 -9.40
N LYS A 10 -17.81 -27.33 -8.30
CA LYS A 10 -18.68 -28.52 -8.23
C LYS A 10 -20.12 -28.22 -7.78
N HIS A 11 -20.37 -27.07 -7.15
CA HIS A 11 -21.61 -26.81 -6.40
C HIS A 11 -22.51 -25.70 -6.94
N ARG A 12 -22.08 -24.91 -7.94
CA ARG A 12 -22.88 -23.84 -8.54
C ARG A 12 -22.97 -23.98 -10.07
N THR A 13 -24.18 -23.79 -10.59
CA THR A 13 -24.43 -23.55 -12.01
C THR A 13 -25.12 -22.20 -12.14
N ARG A 14 -24.59 -21.33 -13.02
CA ARG A 14 -25.20 -20.03 -13.34
C ARG A 14 -25.55 -20.00 -14.83
N ARG A 15 -26.68 -19.38 -15.17
CA ARG A 15 -27.02 -19.02 -16.55
C ARG A 15 -26.20 -17.79 -16.92
N SER A 16 -25.17 -17.99 -17.74
CA SER A 16 -24.30 -16.91 -18.23
C SER A 16 -24.90 -16.26 -19.48
N PHE A 17 -24.85 -14.92 -19.53
CA PHE A 17 -25.20 -14.14 -20.71
C PHE A 17 -24.00 -13.80 -21.60
N SER A 18 -22.79 -14.32 -21.30
CA SER A 18 -21.62 -14.12 -22.14
C SER A 18 -21.85 -14.59 -23.58
N ARG A 19 -21.38 -13.78 -24.53
CA ARG A 19 -21.44 -14.04 -25.98
C ARG A 19 -20.05 -14.26 -26.55
N ILE A 20 -19.02 -13.78 -25.87
CA ILE A 20 -17.63 -13.94 -26.26
C ILE A 20 -17.07 -15.19 -25.59
N LYS A 21 -16.43 -16.04 -26.38
CA LYS A 21 -15.71 -17.21 -25.86
C LYS A 21 -14.46 -16.73 -25.14
N GLU A 22 -14.33 -17.06 -23.86
CA GLU A 22 -13.09 -16.83 -23.11
C GLU A 22 -11.97 -17.69 -23.73
N VAL A 23 -10.91 -17.02 -24.21
CA VAL A 23 -9.78 -17.67 -24.90
C VAL A 23 -8.65 -18.01 -23.93
N LEU A 24 -8.59 -17.31 -22.80
CA LEU A 24 -7.57 -17.44 -21.77
C LEU A 24 -8.25 -17.44 -20.40
N ASP A 25 -7.94 -18.44 -19.58
CA ASP A 25 -8.38 -18.46 -18.18
C ASP A 25 -7.64 -17.38 -17.37
N LEU A 26 -8.24 -16.94 -16.28
CA LEU A 26 -7.59 -15.97 -15.40
C LEU A 26 -6.32 -16.58 -14.79
N PRO A 27 -5.21 -15.82 -14.71
CA PRO A 27 -4.02 -16.27 -14.01
C PRO A 27 -4.30 -16.39 -12.50
N ASN A 28 -3.38 -17.02 -11.77
CA ASN A 28 -3.46 -17.04 -10.32
C ASN A 28 -3.39 -15.60 -9.78
N LEU A 29 -4.48 -15.13 -9.15
CA LEU A 29 -4.61 -13.73 -8.78
C LEU A 29 -3.64 -13.27 -7.69
N ILE A 30 -2.89 -14.18 -7.04
CA ILE A 30 -1.83 -13.84 -6.07
C ILE A 30 -0.41 -14.04 -6.58
N GLU A 31 -0.22 -14.40 -7.86
CA GLU A 31 1.09 -14.71 -8.45
C GLU A 31 2.13 -13.58 -8.31
N ILE A 32 1.68 -12.31 -8.32
CA ILE A 32 2.57 -11.15 -8.12
C ILE A 32 3.33 -11.20 -6.78
N GLN A 33 2.74 -11.83 -5.76
CA GLN A 33 3.37 -12.03 -4.45
C GLN A 33 4.20 -13.31 -4.44
N THR A 34 3.60 -14.44 -4.82
CA THR A 34 4.21 -15.76 -4.69
C THR A 34 5.41 -15.92 -5.61
N ASP A 35 5.27 -15.57 -6.89
CA ASP A 35 6.32 -15.80 -7.89
C ASP A 35 7.50 -14.87 -7.63
N SER A 36 7.23 -13.61 -7.26
CA SER A 36 8.29 -12.68 -6.90
C SER A 36 9.08 -13.10 -5.66
N PHE A 37 8.42 -13.69 -4.66
CA PHE A 37 9.11 -14.19 -3.46
C PHE A 37 9.89 -15.47 -3.76
N GLN A 38 9.32 -16.37 -4.58
CA GLN A 38 9.99 -17.59 -5.01
C GLN A 38 11.24 -17.28 -5.83
N ASP A 39 11.17 -16.37 -6.82
CA ASP A 39 12.32 -15.92 -7.60
C ASP A 39 13.42 -15.31 -6.70
N PHE A 40 13.04 -14.59 -5.64
CA PHE A 40 13.97 -14.08 -4.65
C PHE A 40 14.66 -15.20 -3.86
N LEU A 41 13.94 -16.24 -3.47
CA LEU A 41 14.51 -17.41 -2.78
C LEU A 41 15.37 -18.28 -3.68
N ASP A 42 15.07 -18.37 -4.97
CA ASP A 42 15.77 -19.26 -5.92
C ASP A 42 17.03 -18.63 -6.51
N SER A 43 16.99 -17.32 -6.81
CA SER A 43 18.09 -16.62 -7.50
C SER A 43 18.43 -15.27 -6.89
N GLY A 44 17.42 -14.49 -6.49
CA GLY A 44 17.63 -13.10 -6.06
C GLY A 44 18.55 -12.98 -4.84
N LEU A 45 18.37 -13.81 -3.81
CA LEU A 45 19.19 -13.79 -2.60
C LEU A 45 20.64 -14.15 -2.90
N LYS A 46 20.87 -15.12 -3.78
CA LYS A 46 22.20 -15.51 -4.26
C LYS A 46 22.89 -14.35 -4.97
N GLU A 47 22.19 -13.67 -5.90
CA GLU A 47 22.74 -12.50 -6.58
C GLU A 47 23.15 -11.39 -5.61
N VAL A 48 22.38 -11.14 -4.54
CA VAL A 48 22.75 -10.12 -3.55
C VAL A 48 24.03 -10.50 -2.79
N PHE A 49 24.25 -11.78 -2.49
CA PHE A 49 25.51 -12.22 -1.88
C PHE A 49 26.69 -12.06 -2.85
N GLU A 50 26.52 -12.45 -4.11
CA GLU A 50 27.55 -12.32 -5.16
C GLU A 50 27.86 -10.85 -5.54
N ASP A 51 26.90 -9.94 -5.36
CA ASP A 51 27.11 -8.50 -5.56
C ASP A 51 28.09 -7.89 -4.51
N VAL A 52 28.17 -8.48 -3.31
CA VAL A 52 28.95 -7.95 -2.17
C VAL A 52 30.23 -8.77 -1.91
N LEU A 53 30.18 -10.09 -2.13
CA LEU A 53 31.29 -11.02 -1.93
C LEU A 53 31.93 -11.36 -3.29
N PRO A 54 33.26 -11.41 -3.42
CA PRO A 54 34.22 -11.51 -2.33
C PRO A 54 34.60 -10.19 -1.64
N ILE A 55 34.89 -10.27 -0.34
CA ILE A 55 35.38 -9.16 0.47
C ILE A 55 36.85 -9.40 0.80
N SER A 56 37.73 -8.52 0.32
CA SER A 56 39.15 -8.50 0.69
C SER A 56 39.46 -7.52 1.83
N ASN A 57 40.51 -7.81 2.58
CA ASN A 57 41.10 -6.88 3.54
C ASN A 57 41.87 -5.75 2.82
N PHE A 58 42.32 -4.72 3.56
CA PHE A 58 42.98 -3.55 2.93
C PHE A 58 44.27 -3.88 2.17
N THR A 59 44.95 -4.98 2.54
CA THR A 59 46.19 -5.45 1.91
C THR A 59 45.99 -6.53 0.85
N ASP A 60 44.74 -6.94 0.60
CA ASP A 60 44.36 -8.03 -0.31
C ASP A 60 45.09 -9.37 -0.02
N THR A 61 45.34 -9.66 1.25
CA THR A 61 45.97 -10.91 1.72
C THR A 61 44.96 -11.96 2.17
N MET A 62 43.75 -11.54 2.55
CA MET A 62 42.66 -12.43 2.95
C MET A 62 41.37 -12.05 2.23
N GLU A 63 40.60 -13.07 1.86
CA GLU A 63 39.38 -12.93 1.08
C GLU A 63 38.27 -13.81 1.65
N LEU A 64 37.11 -13.21 1.90
CA LEU A 64 35.91 -13.92 2.32
C LEU A 64 34.98 -14.12 1.11
N GLU A 65 34.64 -15.36 0.81
CA GLU A 65 33.80 -15.76 -0.32
C GLU A 65 32.47 -16.37 0.15
N PHE A 66 31.43 -16.19 -0.66
CA PHE A 66 30.14 -16.86 -0.52
C PHE A 66 30.15 -18.20 -1.28
N VAL A 67 29.62 -19.26 -0.67
CA VAL A 67 29.51 -20.59 -1.30
C VAL A 67 28.04 -20.96 -1.59
N GLY A 68 27.14 -20.71 -0.64
CA GLY A 68 25.73 -21.09 -0.73
C GLY A 68 24.96 -20.80 0.56
N TYR A 69 23.64 -20.99 0.54
CA TYR A 69 22.78 -20.92 1.72
C TYR A 69 21.74 -22.03 1.74
N GLU A 70 21.20 -22.30 2.92
CA GLU A 70 20.11 -23.23 3.16
C GLU A 70 19.15 -22.63 4.20
N PHE A 71 17.83 -22.74 3.93
CA PHE A 71 16.80 -22.44 4.91
C PHE A 71 16.43 -23.72 5.65
N LYS A 72 16.40 -23.67 6.98
CA LYS A 72 15.90 -24.78 7.81
C LYS A 72 14.40 -24.60 8.08
N GLU A 73 13.79 -25.66 8.60
CA GLU A 73 12.37 -25.64 8.97
C GLU A 73 12.04 -24.47 9.92
N PRO A 74 10.90 -23.79 9.73
CA PRO A 74 10.41 -22.77 10.64
C PRO A 74 10.27 -23.30 12.08
N LYS A 75 10.59 -22.44 13.04
CA LYS A 75 10.48 -22.79 14.48
C LYS A 75 9.03 -23.05 14.91
N TYR A 76 8.09 -22.33 14.30
CA TYR A 76 6.67 -22.39 14.61
C TYR A 76 5.88 -22.69 13.35
N THR A 77 4.78 -23.42 13.52
CA THR A 77 3.71 -23.47 12.51
C THR A 77 3.01 -22.11 12.38
N LEU A 78 2.21 -21.92 11.32
CA LEU A 78 1.46 -20.68 11.11
C LEU A 78 0.50 -20.37 12.27
N GLU A 79 -0.11 -21.40 12.86
CA GLU A 79 -1.03 -21.24 13.98
C GLU A 79 -0.27 -20.88 15.26
N GLU A 80 0.83 -21.57 15.56
CA GLU A 80 1.68 -21.26 16.72
C GLU A 80 2.25 -19.84 16.62
N ALA A 81 2.73 -19.41 15.44
CA ALA A 81 3.25 -18.07 15.24
C ALA A 81 2.22 -16.98 15.57
N ARG A 82 0.95 -17.19 15.20
CA ARG A 82 -0.16 -16.28 15.53
C ARG A 82 -0.52 -16.33 17.01
N ILE A 83 -0.46 -17.49 17.65
CA ILE A 83 -0.84 -17.67 19.05
C ILE A 83 0.19 -17.04 19.98
N HIS A 84 1.48 -17.25 19.71
CA HIS A 84 2.59 -16.79 20.54
C HIS A 84 3.08 -15.37 20.21
N ASP A 85 2.39 -14.64 19.32
CA ASP A 85 2.87 -13.37 18.75
C ASP A 85 4.32 -13.46 18.22
N ALA A 86 4.67 -14.62 17.68
CA ALA A 86 5.94 -14.84 17.04
C ALA A 86 5.86 -14.47 15.55
N SER A 87 7.02 -14.33 14.92
CA SER A 87 7.08 -14.21 13.46
C SER A 87 7.20 -15.60 12.84
N TYR A 88 6.50 -15.85 11.74
CA TYR A 88 6.68 -17.07 10.96
C TYR A 88 7.96 -16.94 10.14
N SER A 89 9.05 -17.50 10.66
CA SER A 89 10.40 -17.34 10.12
C SER A 89 11.14 -18.68 10.07
N ALA A 90 11.97 -18.83 9.04
CA ALA A 90 12.90 -19.94 8.87
C ALA A 90 14.33 -19.51 9.22
N PRO A 91 15.09 -20.31 9.98
CA PRO A 91 16.52 -20.09 10.19
C PRO A 91 17.30 -20.20 8.87
N ILE A 92 18.04 -19.15 8.48
CA ILE A 92 18.94 -19.20 7.32
C ILE A 92 20.37 -19.50 7.76
N PHE A 93 21.01 -20.47 7.10
CA PHE A 93 22.42 -20.81 7.27
C PHE A 93 23.17 -20.49 5.98
N VAL A 94 24.29 -19.78 6.09
CA VAL A 94 25.10 -19.35 4.94
C VAL A 94 26.50 -19.94 5.06
N THR A 95 26.96 -20.59 4.01
CA THR A 95 28.30 -21.17 3.93
C THR A 95 29.27 -20.14 3.37
N PHE A 96 30.25 -19.77 4.18
CA PHE A 96 31.34 -18.87 3.80
C PHE A 96 32.65 -19.61 3.73
N ARG A 97 33.52 -19.15 2.82
CA ARG A 97 34.89 -19.66 2.66
C ARG A 97 35.88 -18.51 2.85
N LEU A 98 36.71 -18.59 3.87
CA LEU A 98 37.80 -17.65 4.11
C LEU A 98 39.09 -18.20 3.47
N VAL A 99 39.65 -17.46 2.53
CA VAL A 99 40.88 -17.78 1.81
C VAL A 99 41.98 -16.84 2.28
N ASN A 100 43.04 -17.41 2.88
CA ASN A 100 44.27 -16.67 3.14
C ASN A 100 45.20 -16.84 1.93
N LYS A 101 45.39 -15.77 1.16
CA LYS A 101 46.21 -15.77 -0.06
C LYS A 101 47.71 -15.94 0.24
N GLU A 102 48.16 -15.63 1.47
CA GLU A 102 49.57 -15.79 1.88
C GLU A 102 49.91 -17.23 2.27
N THR A 103 49.03 -17.89 3.04
CA THR A 103 49.27 -19.26 3.53
C THR A 103 48.66 -20.33 2.63
N GLY A 104 47.73 -19.97 1.75
CA GLY A 104 46.89 -20.90 0.99
C GLY A 104 45.85 -21.63 1.84
N GLU A 105 45.67 -21.24 3.11
CA GLU A 105 44.71 -21.87 4.01
C GLU A 105 43.27 -21.47 3.62
N ILE A 106 42.40 -22.48 3.52
CA ILE A 106 40.99 -22.32 3.20
C ILE A 106 40.16 -22.84 4.38
N LYS A 107 39.37 -21.96 4.99
CA LYS A 107 38.44 -22.31 6.07
C LYS A 107 37.00 -22.11 5.60
N THR A 108 36.29 -23.20 5.36
CA THR A 108 34.86 -23.18 5.02
C THR A 108 34.03 -23.46 6.26
N GLN A 109 33.04 -22.61 6.56
CA GLN A 109 32.14 -22.77 7.69
C GLN A 109 30.71 -22.36 7.32
N GLU A 110 29.75 -23.12 7.85
CA GLU A 110 28.34 -22.75 7.84
C GLU A 110 28.05 -21.83 9.04
N VAL A 111 27.50 -20.66 8.77
CA VAL A 111 27.21 -19.63 9.78
C VAL A 111 25.71 -19.38 9.81
N PHE A 112 25.10 -19.44 11.01
CA PHE A 112 23.72 -19.00 11.21
C PHE A 112 23.61 -17.51 10.89
N PHE A 113 22.75 -17.16 9.93
CA PHE A 113 22.63 -15.82 9.38
C PHE A 113 21.40 -15.04 9.89
N GLY A 114 20.59 -15.67 10.74
CA GLY A 114 19.41 -15.10 11.38
C GLY A 114 18.13 -15.87 11.04
N ASP A 115 17.02 -15.43 11.63
CA ASP A 115 15.69 -15.92 11.28
C ASP A 115 15.08 -15.01 10.20
N PHE A 116 14.68 -15.59 9.08
CA PHE A 116 14.14 -14.88 7.94
C PHE A 116 12.64 -15.13 7.81
N PRO A 117 11.78 -14.10 7.78
CA PRO A 117 10.34 -14.28 7.59
C PRO A 117 10.02 -14.97 6.27
N ILE A 118 9.20 -16.01 6.32
CA ILE A 118 8.77 -16.78 5.15
C ILE A 118 7.35 -16.41 4.75
N MET A 119 7.10 -16.32 3.44
CA MET A 119 5.77 -16.07 2.91
C MET A 119 4.87 -17.29 3.11
N THR A 120 3.63 -17.07 3.54
CA THR A 120 2.60 -18.11 3.64
C THR A 120 2.11 -18.53 2.25
N GLU A 121 1.45 -19.68 2.14
CA GLU A 121 0.80 -20.12 0.90
C GLU A 121 -0.26 -19.12 0.37
N MET A 122 -0.76 -18.23 1.25
CA MET A 122 -1.74 -17.20 0.90
C MET A 122 -1.09 -15.92 0.32
N GLY A 123 0.24 -15.85 0.23
CA GLY A 123 0.96 -14.67 -0.24
C GLY A 123 1.11 -13.57 0.83
N THR A 124 1.22 -13.93 2.11
CA THR A 124 1.27 -13.00 3.26
C THR A 124 2.47 -13.30 4.17
N PHE A 125 2.77 -12.42 5.12
CA PHE A 125 3.80 -12.65 6.16
C PHE A 125 3.20 -12.51 7.55
N ILE A 126 3.61 -13.36 8.49
CA ILE A 126 3.20 -13.24 9.90
C ILE A 126 4.37 -12.62 10.67
N ILE A 127 4.19 -11.39 11.15
CA ILE A 127 5.22 -10.63 11.87
C ILE A 127 4.66 -10.23 13.23
N ASN A 128 5.24 -10.78 14.29
CA ASN A 128 4.79 -10.62 15.68
C ASN A 128 3.29 -10.94 15.84
N GLY A 129 2.86 -12.11 15.36
CA GLY A 129 1.44 -12.56 15.37
C GLY A 129 0.53 -11.87 14.35
N GLY A 130 0.84 -10.64 13.93
CA GLY A 130 0.06 -9.87 12.97
C GLY A 130 0.33 -10.29 11.52
N GLU A 131 -0.74 -10.47 10.75
CA GLU A 131 -0.64 -10.78 9.33
C GLU A 131 -0.42 -9.50 8.51
N ARG A 132 0.66 -9.48 7.74
CA ARG A 132 1.15 -8.35 6.96
C ARG A 132 1.30 -8.71 5.50
N ILE A 133 1.34 -7.67 4.68
CA ILE A 133 1.60 -7.76 3.26
C ILE A 133 2.64 -6.73 2.82
N ILE A 134 3.50 -7.13 1.89
CA ILE A 134 4.42 -6.22 1.22
C ILE A 134 3.77 -5.75 -0.07
N VAL A 135 3.30 -4.49 -0.07
CA VAL A 135 2.65 -3.89 -1.22
C VAL A 135 3.67 -3.58 -2.32
N SER A 136 3.36 -3.99 -3.55
CA SER A 136 4.18 -3.74 -4.73
C SER A 136 4.28 -2.24 -5.03
N GLN A 137 5.49 -1.76 -5.33
CA GLN A 137 5.75 -0.33 -5.49
C GLN A 137 5.92 0.07 -6.96
N LEU A 138 5.17 1.07 -7.43
CA LEU A 138 5.35 1.67 -8.76
C LEU A 138 6.41 2.77 -8.68
N VAL A 139 7.51 2.59 -9.40
CA VAL A 139 8.63 3.55 -9.46
C VAL A 139 9.01 3.85 -10.90
N ARG A 140 9.72 4.96 -11.13
CA ARG A 140 10.32 5.22 -12.45
C ARG A 140 11.39 4.15 -12.73
N SER A 141 11.41 3.59 -13.93
CA SER A 141 12.46 2.63 -14.30
C SER A 141 13.83 3.32 -14.36
N PRO A 142 14.93 2.64 -14.03
CA PRO A 142 16.26 3.11 -14.38
C PRO A 142 16.39 3.23 -15.90
N GLY A 143 17.11 4.24 -16.39
CA GLY A 143 17.24 4.52 -17.81
C GLY A 143 17.63 5.97 -18.12
N VAL A 144 17.66 6.31 -19.41
CA VAL A 144 17.85 7.67 -19.90
C VAL A 144 16.50 8.25 -20.32
N TYR A 145 16.14 9.39 -19.75
CA TYR A 145 14.91 10.12 -20.06
C TYR A 145 15.22 11.48 -20.63
N PHE A 146 14.55 11.84 -21.71
CA PHE A 146 14.63 13.16 -22.31
C PHE A 146 13.34 13.94 -22.05
N ASN A 147 13.47 15.23 -21.80
CA ASN A 147 12.35 16.14 -21.61
C ASN A 147 12.56 17.41 -22.41
N ASP A 148 11.48 18.13 -22.63
CA ASP A 148 11.48 19.49 -23.12
C ASP A 148 10.87 20.42 -22.07
N LYS A 149 11.31 21.67 -22.11
CA LYS A 149 10.82 22.73 -21.25
C LYS A 149 10.77 24.01 -22.04
N VAL A 150 9.55 24.50 -22.24
CA VAL A 150 9.35 25.81 -22.85
C VAL A 150 9.72 26.88 -21.82
N ASP A 151 10.70 27.71 -22.16
CA ASP A 151 11.10 28.84 -21.33
C ASP A 151 10.06 29.97 -21.39
N LYS A 152 10.27 31.02 -20.58
CA LYS A 152 9.35 32.18 -20.55
C LYS A 152 9.33 32.99 -21.86
N ASN A 153 10.33 32.80 -22.74
CA ASN A 153 10.45 33.47 -24.03
C ASN A 153 9.85 32.64 -25.18
N GLY A 154 9.30 31.46 -24.88
CA GLY A 154 8.76 30.53 -25.88
C GLY A 154 9.81 29.64 -26.55
N LYS A 155 11.07 29.69 -26.09
CA LYS A 155 12.13 28.83 -26.60
C LYS A 155 12.05 27.46 -25.91
N VAL A 156 12.06 26.41 -26.72
CA VAL A 156 12.09 25.04 -26.22
C VAL A 156 13.52 24.70 -25.82
N GLY A 157 13.74 24.53 -24.52
CA GLY A 157 14.98 23.97 -23.99
C GLY A 157 14.80 22.47 -23.78
N TYR A 158 15.75 21.67 -24.26
CA TYR A 158 15.76 20.24 -23.99
C TYR A 158 16.57 19.92 -22.72
N GLY A 159 16.30 18.76 -22.16
CA GLY A 159 17.00 18.20 -21.00
C GLY A 159 17.06 16.68 -21.08
N SER A 160 17.97 16.10 -20.32
CA SER A 160 18.04 14.65 -20.13
C SER A 160 18.34 14.31 -18.67
N THR A 161 17.98 13.10 -18.26
CA THR A 161 18.30 12.57 -16.94
C THR A 161 18.57 11.07 -17.03
N VAL A 162 19.79 10.68 -16.65
CA VAL A 162 20.17 9.29 -16.45
C VAL A 162 19.88 8.91 -15.00
N ILE A 163 18.85 8.07 -14.82
CA ILE A 163 18.41 7.59 -13.52
C ILE A 163 18.97 6.17 -13.31
N PRO A 164 19.90 5.95 -12.35
CA PRO A 164 20.34 4.60 -12.03
C PRO A 164 19.34 3.88 -11.12
N ASN A 165 19.49 2.55 -11.01
CA ASN A 165 18.82 1.79 -9.96
C ASN A 165 19.39 2.16 -8.59
N ARG A 166 20.72 2.32 -8.52
CA ARG A 166 21.47 2.83 -7.37
C ARG A 166 22.70 3.59 -7.88
N GLY A 167 22.90 4.82 -7.41
CA GLY A 167 24.06 5.61 -7.79
C GLY A 167 23.74 7.10 -7.90
N ALA A 168 24.69 7.85 -8.48
CA ALA A 168 24.55 9.27 -8.72
C ALA A 168 23.65 9.56 -9.94
N TRP A 169 22.92 10.66 -9.92
CA TRP A 169 22.16 11.09 -11.12
C TRP A 169 23.07 11.91 -12.04
N LEU A 170 22.86 11.78 -13.35
CA LEU A 170 23.49 12.62 -14.38
C LEU A 170 22.38 13.32 -15.16
N GLU A 171 22.40 14.66 -15.17
CA GLU A 171 21.38 15.50 -15.81
C GLU A 171 22.04 16.40 -16.86
N LEU A 172 21.42 16.56 -18.04
CA LEU A 172 21.77 17.60 -19.01
C LEU A 172 20.64 18.63 -19.11
N GLU A 173 20.99 19.90 -19.33
CA GLU A 173 20.03 20.98 -19.53
C GLU A 173 20.57 22.01 -20.52
N THR A 174 19.72 22.51 -21.43
CA THR A 174 20.01 23.68 -22.27
C THR A 174 19.54 24.94 -21.57
N ASP A 175 20.37 25.99 -21.55
CA ASP A 175 19.94 27.31 -21.06
C ASP A 175 19.37 28.19 -22.19
N SER A 176 18.85 29.37 -21.82
CA SER A 176 18.27 30.30 -22.80
C SER A 176 19.27 30.85 -23.84
N LYS A 177 20.59 30.66 -23.63
CA LYS A 177 21.67 31.14 -24.50
C LYS A 177 22.23 30.04 -25.42
N ASP A 178 21.55 28.90 -25.53
CA ASP A 178 22.03 27.74 -26.30
C ASP A 178 23.38 27.23 -25.80
N ILE A 179 23.55 27.17 -24.48
CA ILE A 179 24.68 26.50 -23.84
C ILE A 179 24.16 25.24 -23.16
N ALA A 180 24.79 24.11 -23.47
CA ALA A 180 24.48 22.81 -22.89
C ALA A 180 25.30 22.60 -21.61
N TYR A 181 24.59 22.32 -20.52
CA TYR A 181 25.18 22.06 -19.21
C TYR A 181 24.96 20.61 -18.79
N THR A 182 25.87 20.11 -17.98
CA THR A 182 25.70 18.87 -17.22
C THR A 182 25.69 19.16 -15.72
N ARG A 183 24.93 18.34 -14.97
CA ARG A 183 24.85 18.38 -13.53
C ARG A 183 25.00 16.96 -13.00
N ILE A 184 25.92 16.78 -12.05
CA ILE A 184 26.17 15.50 -11.39
C ILE A 184 25.54 15.57 -10.00
N ASP A 185 24.58 14.69 -9.70
CA ASP A 185 23.99 14.48 -8.37
C ASP A 185 23.52 15.78 -7.69
N ARG A 186 22.75 16.58 -8.43
CA ARG A 186 22.16 17.85 -7.97
C ARG A 186 23.17 18.91 -7.52
N THR A 187 24.42 18.82 -7.97
CA THR A 187 25.42 19.87 -7.73
C THR A 187 25.24 21.07 -8.67
N ARG A 188 26.18 22.02 -8.67
CA ARG A 188 26.11 23.18 -9.59
C ARG A 188 26.40 22.72 -11.02
N LYS A 189 25.67 23.29 -11.97
CA LYS A 189 25.85 23.04 -13.40
C LYS A 189 27.24 23.44 -13.91
N ILE A 190 27.81 22.62 -14.79
CA ILE A 190 29.08 22.85 -15.51
C ILE A 190 28.83 22.62 -17.01
N PRO A 191 29.59 23.23 -17.94
CA PRO A 191 29.47 22.91 -19.36
C PRO A 191 29.59 21.40 -19.60
N PHE A 192 28.75 20.81 -20.46
CA PHE A 192 28.82 19.35 -20.67
C PHE A 192 30.16 18.91 -21.28
N THR A 193 30.80 19.80 -22.04
CA THR A 193 32.16 19.60 -22.60
C THR A 193 33.20 19.37 -21.51
N THR A 194 33.05 19.97 -20.32
CA THR A 194 33.95 19.70 -19.18
C THR A 194 33.90 18.22 -18.78
N LEU A 195 32.73 17.57 -18.82
CA LEU A 195 32.63 16.13 -18.57
C LEU A 195 33.25 15.31 -19.72
N VAL A 196 33.04 15.71 -20.98
CA VAL A 196 33.65 15.05 -22.15
C VAL A 196 35.19 15.10 -22.08
N ARG A 197 35.76 16.24 -21.69
CA ARG A 197 37.21 16.40 -21.47
C ARG A 197 37.71 15.52 -20.34
N ALA A 198 36.96 15.39 -19.24
CA ALA A 198 37.30 14.48 -18.15
C ALA A 198 37.29 13.00 -18.61
N LEU A 199 36.39 12.62 -19.52
CA LEU A 199 36.35 11.27 -20.13
C LEU A 199 37.54 10.99 -21.07
N GLY A 200 38.37 11.99 -21.39
CA GLY A 200 39.60 11.80 -22.17
C GLY A 200 39.58 12.40 -23.58
N PHE A 201 38.50 13.06 -23.99
CA PHE A 201 38.39 13.73 -25.29
C PHE A 201 38.62 15.22 -25.12
N SER A 202 39.89 15.60 -25.17
CA SER A 202 40.36 16.91 -24.70
C SER A 202 40.43 17.96 -25.80
N GLY A 203 40.53 17.53 -27.06
CA GLY A 203 40.58 18.42 -28.23
C GLY A 203 39.21 18.96 -28.59
N ASP A 204 39.13 20.23 -28.99
CA ASP A 204 37.88 20.81 -29.47
C ASP A 204 37.43 20.12 -30.78
N ASP A 205 38.39 19.79 -31.64
CA ASP A 205 38.16 19.02 -32.87
C ASP A 205 37.70 17.58 -32.59
N GLU A 206 38.16 16.95 -31.50
CA GLU A 206 37.71 15.60 -31.09
C GLU A 206 36.25 15.64 -30.62
N ILE A 207 35.87 16.66 -29.84
CA ILE A 207 34.49 16.85 -29.38
C ILE A 207 33.56 17.08 -30.58
N VAL A 208 33.98 17.92 -31.53
CA VAL A 208 33.22 18.19 -32.76
C VAL A 208 33.16 16.95 -33.66
N ASP A 209 34.21 16.14 -33.75
CA ASP A 209 34.18 14.88 -34.49
C ASP A 209 33.16 13.90 -33.89
N ILE A 210 33.15 13.73 -32.56
CA ILE A 210 32.22 12.81 -31.88
C ILE A 210 30.77 13.22 -32.10
N PHE A 211 30.42 14.49 -31.84
CA PHE A 211 29.02 14.95 -31.84
C PHE A 211 28.55 15.52 -33.19
N GLY A 212 29.46 15.83 -34.11
CA GLY A 212 29.16 16.59 -35.32
C GLY A 212 29.15 18.10 -35.09
N GLU A 213 28.99 18.85 -36.19
CA GLU A 213 28.98 20.31 -36.17
C GLU A 213 27.60 20.82 -35.70
N SER A 214 27.56 21.34 -34.47
CA SER A 214 26.35 21.90 -33.86
C SER A 214 26.64 23.21 -33.14
N ASP A 215 25.76 24.19 -33.31
CA ASP A 215 25.86 25.50 -32.65
C ASP A 215 25.86 25.36 -31.13
N LEU A 216 25.06 24.44 -30.57
CA LEU A 216 25.04 24.12 -29.14
C LEU A 216 26.41 23.64 -28.65
N VAL A 217 27.07 22.77 -29.42
CA VAL A 217 28.41 22.25 -29.10
C VAL A 217 29.43 23.39 -29.14
N ARG A 218 29.42 24.21 -30.19
CA ARG A 218 30.33 25.36 -30.35
C ARG A 218 30.19 26.38 -29.23
N ASN A 219 28.96 26.82 -28.96
CA ASN A 219 28.65 27.77 -27.89
C ASN A 219 29.10 27.24 -26.52
N THR A 220 28.98 25.93 -26.30
CA THR A 220 29.43 25.30 -25.05
C THR A 220 30.95 25.23 -24.96
N ILE A 221 31.65 24.87 -26.04
CA ILE A 221 33.13 24.88 -26.10
C ILE A 221 33.66 26.29 -25.80
N GLU A 222 33.07 27.34 -26.39
CA GLU A 222 33.47 28.73 -26.12
C GLU A 222 33.26 29.14 -24.65
N LYS A 223 32.26 28.55 -23.98
CA LYS A 223 31.97 28.81 -22.57
C LYS A 223 32.93 28.09 -21.61
N ASP A 224 33.50 26.98 -22.05
CA ASP A 224 34.42 26.10 -21.30
C ASP A 224 35.84 26.69 -21.26
N ILE A 225 36.02 27.76 -20.49
CA ILE A 225 37.26 28.54 -20.46
C ILE A 225 38.26 27.92 -19.47
N HIS A 226 39.35 27.38 -20.00
CA HIS A 226 40.53 27.01 -19.23
C HIS A 226 41.38 28.24 -18.89
N LYS A 227 41.75 28.42 -17.61
CA LYS A 227 42.51 29.58 -17.16
C LYS A 227 43.94 29.63 -17.70
N ASN A 228 44.56 28.45 -17.88
CA ASN A 228 45.97 28.34 -18.20
C ASN A 228 46.19 27.33 -19.34
N PRO A 229 46.62 27.78 -20.54
CA PRO A 229 46.79 26.90 -21.70
C PRO A 229 47.84 25.79 -21.53
N SER A 230 48.72 25.90 -20.53
CA SER A 230 49.75 24.91 -20.23
C SER A 230 49.23 23.68 -19.50
N ASP A 231 48.08 23.78 -18.85
CA ASP A 231 47.59 22.74 -17.96
C ASP A 231 46.81 21.70 -18.79
N SER A 232 46.92 20.42 -18.41
CA SER A 232 46.14 19.36 -19.05
C SER A 232 44.65 19.70 -18.93
N ARG A 233 43.98 19.85 -20.08
CA ARG A 233 42.54 20.14 -20.12
C ARG A 233 41.73 19.06 -19.40
N THR A 234 42.16 17.80 -19.48
CA THR A 234 41.59 16.67 -18.74
C THR A 234 41.73 16.86 -17.23
N ASP A 235 42.93 17.20 -16.74
CA ASP A 235 43.17 17.36 -15.29
C ASP A 235 42.41 18.55 -14.72
N GLU A 236 42.35 19.67 -15.45
CA GLU A 236 41.58 20.84 -15.02
C GLU A 236 40.08 20.54 -15.01
N ALA A 237 39.56 19.81 -16.01
CA ALA A 237 38.18 19.34 -16.02
C ALA A 237 37.86 18.40 -14.84
N LEU A 238 38.74 17.44 -14.56
CA LEU A 238 38.64 16.55 -13.39
C LEU A 238 38.59 17.34 -12.08
N LYS A 239 39.52 18.29 -11.90
CA LYS A 239 39.58 19.16 -10.71
C LYS A 239 38.37 20.06 -10.59
N GLU A 240 37.84 20.59 -11.70
CA GLU A 240 36.63 21.41 -11.68
C GLU A 240 35.43 20.58 -11.22
N ILE A 241 35.24 19.38 -11.77
CA ILE A 241 34.18 18.46 -11.34
C ILE A 241 34.33 18.12 -9.85
N TYR A 242 35.55 17.83 -9.40
CA TYR A 242 35.82 17.55 -7.98
C TYR A 242 35.48 18.71 -7.06
N GLU A 243 35.84 19.95 -7.43
CA GLU A 243 35.52 21.14 -6.65
C GLU A 243 34.01 21.33 -6.48
N ARG A 244 33.19 20.94 -7.47
CA ARG A 244 31.73 20.99 -7.36
C ARG A 244 31.16 19.86 -6.49
N LEU A 245 31.76 18.67 -6.54
CA LEU A 245 31.31 17.50 -5.77
C LEU A 245 31.75 17.53 -4.30
N ARG A 246 32.95 18.06 -4.03
CA ARG A 246 33.59 18.12 -2.71
C ARG A 246 34.13 19.54 -2.45
N PRO A 247 33.25 20.51 -2.18
CA PRO A 247 33.66 21.89 -1.94
C PRO A 247 34.52 22.00 -0.67
N GLY A 248 35.71 22.60 -0.82
CA GLY A 248 36.63 22.86 0.29
C GLY A 248 37.70 21.79 0.52
N GLU A 249 37.63 20.64 -0.14
CA GLU A 249 38.68 19.62 -0.09
C GLU A 249 39.80 19.93 -1.11
N PRO A 250 41.07 19.62 -0.79
CA PRO A 250 42.16 19.77 -1.75
C PRO A 250 41.94 18.88 -2.96
N LYS A 251 41.98 19.48 -4.16
CA LYS A 251 41.74 18.80 -5.44
C LYS A 251 43.05 18.37 -6.08
N THR A 252 43.22 17.06 -6.31
CA THR A 252 44.28 16.50 -7.16
C THR A 252 43.64 15.79 -8.35
N ALA A 253 44.37 15.66 -9.47
CA ALA A 253 43.85 14.96 -10.64
C ALA A 253 43.49 13.50 -10.31
N ASP A 254 44.36 12.81 -9.54
CA ASP A 254 44.17 11.41 -9.16
C ASP A 254 42.98 11.19 -8.21
N SER A 255 42.78 12.08 -7.21
CA SER A 255 41.62 11.99 -6.33
C SER A 255 40.32 12.27 -7.08
N SER A 256 40.37 13.21 -8.03
CA SER A 256 39.25 13.57 -8.90
C SER A 256 38.87 12.41 -9.83
N ARG A 257 39.87 11.77 -10.44
CA ARG A 257 39.70 10.59 -11.29
C ARG A 257 39.06 9.44 -10.50
N SER A 258 39.65 9.10 -9.35
CA SER A 258 39.18 8.01 -8.49
C SER A 258 37.75 8.24 -8.01
N LEU A 259 37.38 9.50 -7.72
CA LEU A 259 36.01 9.85 -7.32
C LEU A 259 35.02 9.60 -8.46
N LEU A 260 35.35 9.98 -9.70
CA LEU A 260 34.46 9.76 -10.85
C LEU A 260 34.34 8.29 -11.22
N ILE A 261 35.44 7.52 -11.19
CA ILE A 261 35.41 6.05 -11.35
C ILE A 261 34.44 5.44 -10.34
N ALA A 262 34.65 5.73 -9.06
CA ALA A 262 33.83 5.22 -7.98
C ALA A 262 32.35 5.66 -8.04
N ARG A 263 32.02 6.70 -8.82
CA ARG A 263 30.69 7.31 -8.84
C ARG A 263 29.85 6.91 -10.04
N PHE A 264 30.45 6.52 -11.17
CA PHE A 264 29.73 6.12 -12.38
C PHE A 264 30.18 4.78 -12.97
N PHE A 265 31.46 4.43 -12.83
CA PHE A 265 32.08 3.30 -13.53
C PHE A 265 32.38 2.09 -12.62
N ASP A 266 32.23 2.24 -11.30
CA ASP A 266 32.34 1.15 -10.32
C ASP A 266 30.96 0.51 -10.07
N ALA A 267 30.78 -0.74 -10.53
CA ALA A 267 29.56 -1.52 -10.36
C ALA A 267 29.14 -1.71 -8.88
N ARG A 268 30.08 -1.63 -7.93
CA ARG A 268 29.77 -1.75 -6.50
C ARG A 268 29.03 -0.52 -5.96
N ARG A 269 29.19 0.64 -6.61
CA ARG A 269 28.64 1.93 -6.19
C ARG A 269 27.59 2.50 -7.15
N TYR A 270 27.67 2.15 -8.43
CA TYR A 270 26.76 2.55 -9.48
C TYR A 270 26.20 1.33 -10.20
N ASP A 271 24.88 1.19 -10.21
CA ASP A 271 24.19 0.03 -10.76
C ASP A 271 22.91 0.48 -11.47
N LEU A 272 22.79 0.12 -12.76
CA LEU A 272 21.59 0.30 -13.58
C LEU A 272 20.57 -0.84 -13.38
N ALA A 273 21.00 -1.97 -12.80
CA ALA A 273 20.35 -3.27 -12.88
C ALA A 273 20.15 -3.75 -14.33
N ALA A 274 19.72 -5.00 -14.50
CA ALA A 274 19.45 -5.57 -15.82
C ALA A 274 18.38 -4.76 -16.59
N VAL A 275 17.35 -4.27 -15.88
CA VAL A 275 16.30 -3.42 -16.47
C VAL A 275 16.84 -2.08 -16.98
N GLY A 276 17.77 -1.45 -16.25
CA GLY A 276 18.33 -0.17 -16.67
C GLY A 276 19.25 -0.33 -17.86
N ARG A 277 20.11 -1.35 -17.88
CA ARG A 277 20.94 -1.67 -19.05
C ARG A 277 20.06 -1.95 -20.28
N TYR A 278 19.01 -2.76 -20.14
CA TYR A 278 18.02 -2.99 -21.20
C TYR A 278 17.38 -1.69 -21.71
N LYS A 279 16.92 -0.80 -20.81
CA LYS A 279 16.30 0.49 -21.19
C LYS A 279 17.28 1.45 -21.85
N VAL A 280 18.51 1.56 -21.34
CA VAL A 280 19.57 2.39 -21.92
C VAL A 280 19.90 1.91 -23.33
N ASN A 281 20.14 0.61 -23.49
CA ASN A 281 20.40 0.00 -24.78
C ASN A 281 19.24 0.23 -25.75
N LYS A 282 17.98 -0.04 -25.35
CA LYS A 282 16.80 0.17 -26.20
C LYS A 282 16.64 1.64 -26.64
N LYS A 283 16.89 2.61 -25.75
CA LYS A 283 16.73 4.05 -26.03
C LYS A 283 17.85 4.60 -26.93
N LEU A 284 19.09 4.14 -26.71
CA LEU A 284 20.28 4.61 -27.45
C LEU A 284 20.62 3.73 -28.66
N ASN A 285 19.85 2.67 -28.91
CA ASN A 285 20.04 1.78 -30.05
C ASN A 285 19.88 2.53 -31.38
N ILE A 286 20.79 2.26 -32.30
CA ILE A 286 20.82 2.96 -33.58
C ILE A 286 19.64 2.61 -34.49
N LYS A 287 19.12 1.37 -34.43
CA LYS A 287 17.98 0.91 -35.24
C LYS A 287 16.76 1.80 -35.00
N THR A 288 16.45 2.08 -33.73
CA THR A 288 15.34 2.96 -33.35
C THR A 288 15.57 4.41 -33.76
N ARG A 289 16.83 4.88 -33.71
CA ARG A 289 17.19 6.27 -34.01
C ARG A 289 17.25 6.58 -35.50
N LEU A 290 17.56 5.58 -36.33
CA LEU A 290 17.59 5.71 -37.78
C LEU A 290 16.20 5.62 -38.40
N LEU A 291 15.22 5.01 -37.72
CA LEU A 291 13.88 4.80 -38.29
C LEU A 291 13.26 6.11 -38.81
N ASN A 292 12.82 6.08 -40.07
CA ASN A 292 12.26 7.20 -40.83
C ASN A 292 13.19 8.41 -40.99
N GLN A 293 14.51 8.21 -40.88
CA GLN A 293 15.53 9.23 -41.17
C GLN A 293 16.17 8.98 -42.53
N ILE A 294 16.65 10.05 -43.18
CA ILE A 294 17.34 9.97 -44.46
C ILE A 294 18.85 9.88 -44.19
N ILE A 295 19.48 8.80 -44.65
CA ILE A 295 20.93 8.61 -44.47
C ILE A 295 21.71 9.61 -45.35
N ALA A 296 22.71 10.29 -44.79
CA ALA A 296 23.48 11.32 -45.52
C ALA A 296 24.70 10.75 -46.26
N GLU A 297 25.15 9.56 -45.88
CA GLU A 297 26.32 8.89 -46.46
C GLU A 297 25.97 7.43 -46.79
N ASN A 298 26.66 6.85 -47.79
CA ASN A 298 26.49 5.44 -48.13
C ASN A 298 26.88 4.58 -46.93
N LEU A 299 26.02 3.62 -46.57
CA LEU A 299 26.37 2.57 -45.63
C LEU A 299 27.10 1.47 -46.39
N VAL A 300 28.36 1.25 -46.05
CA VAL A 300 29.23 0.32 -46.77
C VAL A 300 29.66 -0.77 -45.80
N ASP A 301 29.51 -2.03 -46.21
CA ASP A 301 30.05 -3.15 -45.46
C ASP A 301 31.58 -3.10 -45.48
N ALA A 302 32.21 -3.17 -44.30
CA ALA A 302 33.64 -2.97 -44.16
C ALA A 302 34.49 -4.14 -44.72
N GLU A 303 33.94 -5.35 -44.78
CA GLU A 303 34.66 -6.55 -45.22
C GLU A 303 34.57 -6.74 -46.75
N THR A 304 33.40 -6.47 -47.31
CA THR A 304 33.07 -6.69 -48.74
C THR A 304 33.19 -5.43 -49.58
N GLY A 305 33.07 -4.25 -48.98
CA GLY A 305 32.97 -2.97 -49.69
C GLY A 305 31.64 -2.76 -50.42
N GLU A 306 30.64 -3.62 -50.17
CA GLU A 306 29.31 -3.52 -50.76
C GLU A 306 28.55 -2.33 -50.14
N ILE A 307 27.89 -1.52 -50.98
CA ILE A 307 26.99 -0.47 -50.50
C ILE A 307 25.70 -1.16 -50.05
N LEU A 308 25.52 -1.27 -48.73
CA LEU A 308 24.34 -1.83 -48.10
C LEU A 308 23.13 -0.88 -48.29
N VAL A 309 23.35 0.43 -48.16
CA VAL A 309 22.34 1.47 -48.33
C VAL A 309 22.96 2.71 -48.96
N GLU A 310 22.34 3.25 -50.01
CA GLU A 310 22.81 4.48 -50.68
C GLU A 310 22.43 5.75 -49.89
N ALA A 311 23.30 6.77 -49.95
CA ALA A 311 23.03 8.11 -49.45
C ALA A 311 21.73 8.67 -50.06
N GLY A 312 20.89 9.26 -49.22
CA GLY A 312 19.56 9.74 -49.60
C GLY A 312 18.43 8.73 -49.40
N THR A 313 18.74 7.49 -48.99
CA THR A 313 17.71 6.49 -48.66
C THR A 313 17.05 6.80 -47.32
N GLU A 314 15.71 6.76 -47.29
CA GLU A 314 14.94 6.79 -46.06
C GLU A 314 14.97 5.42 -45.38
N MET A 315 15.43 5.40 -44.14
CA MET A 315 15.59 4.19 -43.31
C MET A 315 14.23 3.71 -42.79
N THR A 316 13.43 3.11 -43.65
CA THR A 316 12.17 2.45 -43.27
C THR A 316 12.42 1.17 -42.49
N ARG A 317 11.39 0.61 -41.82
CA ARG A 317 11.49 -0.68 -41.11
C ARG A 317 12.07 -1.79 -42.01
N SER A 318 11.59 -1.88 -43.26
CA SER A 318 12.08 -2.88 -44.22
C SER A 318 13.55 -2.73 -44.58
N VAL A 319 14.06 -1.49 -44.64
CA VAL A 319 15.47 -1.21 -44.91
C VAL A 319 16.31 -1.61 -43.69
N ILE A 320 15.88 -1.25 -42.48
CA ILE A 320 16.57 -1.61 -41.24
C ILE A 320 16.63 -3.14 -41.07
N GLU A 321 15.52 -3.84 -41.28
CA GLU A 321 15.46 -5.31 -41.24
C GLU A 321 16.41 -5.95 -42.26
N SER A 322 16.54 -5.37 -43.45
CA SER A 322 17.44 -5.91 -44.49
C SER A 322 18.93 -5.84 -44.15
N ILE A 323 19.33 -4.92 -43.25
CA ILE A 323 20.72 -4.75 -42.81
C ILE A 323 20.89 -5.01 -41.31
N GLU A 324 19.92 -5.67 -40.66
CA GLU A 324 19.90 -5.83 -39.21
C GLU A 324 21.15 -6.55 -38.69
N GLU A 325 21.57 -7.63 -39.36
CA GLU A 325 22.79 -8.36 -39.01
C GLU A 325 24.04 -7.47 -39.09
N HIS A 326 24.08 -6.52 -40.03
CA HIS A 326 25.19 -5.57 -40.19
C HIS A 326 25.14 -4.47 -39.12
N LEU A 327 23.94 -3.97 -38.79
CA LEU A 327 23.73 -2.96 -37.76
C LEU A 327 24.08 -3.48 -36.36
N ASP A 328 23.78 -4.75 -36.07
CA ASP A 328 24.17 -5.41 -34.82
C ASP A 328 25.65 -5.88 -34.87
N GLY A 329 26.18 -6.11 -36.07
CA GLY A 329 27.59 -6.31 -36.38
C GLY A 329 28.43 -5.02 -36.28
N ASP A 330 29.50 -4.91 -37.05
CA ASP A 330 30.49 -3.83 -36.91
C ASP A 330 30.26 -2.61 -37.81
N LEU A 331 29.09 -2.52 -38.45
CA LEU A 331 28.74 -1.39 -39.31
C LEU A 331 28.83 -0.07 -38.55
N ASN A 332 29.68 0.84 -39.06
CA ASN A 332 29.91 2.17 -38.54
C ASN A 332 30.27 2.23 -37.03
N LYS A 333 30.95 1.21 -36.51
CA LYS A 333 31.58 1.27 -35.19
C LYS A 333 32.94 1.97 -35.29
N PHE A 334 33.12 3.01 -34.48
CA PHE A 334 34.36 3.77 -34.36
C PHE A 334 34.93 3.57 -32.97
N VAL A 335 36.23 3.26 -32.90
CA VAL A 335 36.96 3.10 -31.64
C VAL A 335 37.67 4.40 -31.32
N TYR A 336 37.27 5.04 -30.24
CA TYR A 336 37.88 6.25 -29.70
C TYR A 336 38.76 5.89 -28.51
N THR A 337 40.04 6.26 -28.54
CA THR A 337 40.97 5.99 -27.44
C THR A 337 41.07 7.24 -26.56
N PRO A 338 40.60 7.19 -25.30
CA PRO A 338 40.78 8.29 -24.34
C PRO A 338 42.26 8.60 -24.11
N ASN A 339 42.62 9.85 -23.81
CA ASN A 339 43.99 10.17 -23.40
C ASN A 339 44.37 9.50 -22.07
N ASP A 340 45.68 9.32 -21.82
CA ASP A 340 46.20 8.63 -20.63
C ASP A 340 45.78 9.26 -19.29
N TYR A 341 45.28 10.50 -19.31
CA TYR A 341 44.82 11.21 -18.12
C TYR A 341 43.32 11.06 -17.85
N ALA A 342 42.58 10.38 -18.72
CA ALA A 342 41.12 10.20 -18.66
C ALA A 342 40.61 9.53 -17.37
N VAL A 343 39.30 9.63 -17.11
CA VAL A 343 38.64 8.84 -16.05
C VAL A 343 38.77 7.34 -16.28
N VAL A 344 38.53 6.89 -17.51
CA VAL A 344 38.68 5.50 -17.95
C VAL A 344 39.52 5.54 -19.23
N THR A 345 40.62 4.81 -19.27
CA THR A 345 41.58 4.81 -20.40
C THR A 345 41.31 3.70 -21.41
N GLU A 346 40.31 2.85 -21.15
CA GLU A 346 39.90 1.79 -22.07
C GLU A 346 39.29 2.38 -23.35
N PRO A 347 39.53 1.76 -24.53
CA PRO A 347 38.93 2.22 -25.78
C PRO A 347 37.40 2.24 -25.72
N VAL A 348 36.80 3.34 -26.17
CA VAL A 348 35.36 3.55 -26.21
C VAL A 348 34.85 3.27 -27.62
N VAL A 349 33.94 2.31 -27.74
CA VAL A 349 33.30 1.98 -29.03
C VAL A 349 32.00 2.77 -29.15
N LEU A 350 31.90 3.58 -30.20
CA LEU A 350 30.69 4.34 -30.53
C LEU A 350 30.19 3.92 -31.92
N GLN A 351 28.89 3.88 -32.12
CA GLN A 351 28.31 3.59 -33.42
C GLN A 351 27.76 4.87 -34.05
N LYS A 352 28.36 5.39 -35.13
CA LYS A 352 28.06 6.73 -35.66
C LYS A 352 27.41 6.69 -37.03
N PHE A 353 26.29 7.37 -37.21
CA PHE A 353 25.64 7.52 -38.51
C PHE A 353 25.37 8.99 -38.79
N LYS A 354 25.45 9.39 -40.06
CA LYS A 354 25.11 10.74 -40.48
C LYS A 354 23.77 10.72 -41.19
N VAL A 355 22.87 11.60 -40.79
CA VAL A 355 21.54 11.77 -41.38
C VAL A 355 21.33 13.21 -41.81
N VAL A 356 20.41 13.41 -42.73
CA VAL A 356 19.93 14.75 -43.11
C VAL A 356 19.00 15.26 -42.00
N SER A 357 19.19 16.51 -41.54
CA SER A 357 18.32 17.10 -40.53
C SER A 357 16.89 17.25 -41.06
N PRO A 358 15.87 16.81 -40.31
CA PRO A 358 14.46 17.05 -40.66
C PRO A 358 14.09 18.54 -40.67
N ILE A 359 14.81 19.37 -39.92
CA ILE A 359 14.54 20.82 -39.81
C ILE A 359 15.23 21.60 -40.93
N ASP A 360 16.47 21.22 -41.27
CA ASP A 360 17.29 21.86 -42.29
C ASP A 360 17.89 20.82 -43.24
N PRO A 361 17.29 20.61 -44.44
CA PRO A 361 17.76 19.62 -45.40
C PRO A 361 19.21 19.79 -45.87
N ASP A 362 19.81 20.98 -45.73
CA ASP A 362 21.21 21.23 -46.09
C ASP A 362 22.19 20.82 -44.97
N ARG A 363 21.68 20.51 -43.78
CA ARG A 363 22.47 20.19 -42.60
C ARG A 363 22.55 18.69 -42.35
N VAL A 364 23.76 18.20 -42.14
CA VAL A 364 24.04 16.82 -41.77
C VAL A 364 24.26 16.72 -40.26
N VAL A 365 23.53 15.82 -39.60
CA VAL A 365 23.58 15.61 -38.15
C VAL A 365 24.13 14.22 -37.84
N THR A 366 25.02 14.14 -36.85
CA THR A 366 25.60 12.87 -36.40
C THR A 366 24.73 12.23 -35.31
N ILE A 367 24.32 10.99 -35.52
CA ILE A 367 23.63 10.14 -34.55
C ILE A 367 24.65 9.15 -33.96
N VAL A 368 24.82 9.15 -32.64
CA VAL A 368 25.76 8.26 -31.94
C VAL A 368 25.03 7.23 -31.08
N GLY A 369 25.09 5.96 -31.42
CA GLY A 369 24.64 4.83 -30.59
C GLY A 369 25.72 4.35 -29.61
N ASN A 370 25.31 3.71 -28.52
CA ASN A 370 26.20 3.22 -27.47
C ASN A 370 26.89 1.87 -27.78
N ALA A 371 26.75 1.35 -29.00
CA ALA A 371 27.27 0.06 -29.45
C ALA A 371 26.76 -1.17 -28.67
N ASN A 372 25.59 -1.07 -28.02
CA ASN A 372 24.89 -2.15 -27.32
C ASN A 372 25.76 -3.00 -26.35
N PRO A 373 26.23 -2.42 -25.22
CA PRO A 373 26.96 -3.19 -24.21
C PRO A 373 26.15 -4.38 -23.68
N ASP A 374 26.82 -5.47 -23.33
CA ASP A 374 26.20 -6.69 -22.80
C ASP A 374 25.37 -6.42 -21.54
N ASP A 375 24.28 -7.18 -21.36
CA ASP A 375 23.35 -7.06 -20.23
C ASP A 375 24.02 -7.23 -18.85
N LYS A 376 25.17 -7.89 -18.78
CA LYS A 376 25.99 -8.04 -17.56
C LYS A 376 26.69 -6.75 -17.15
N VAL A 377 26.85 -5.79 -18.06
CA VAL A 377 27.49 -4.49 -17.77
C VAL A 377 26.50 -3.61 -17.00
N ARG A 378 26.50 -3.75 -15.67
CA ARG A 378 25.57 -3.05 -14.77
C ARG A 378 25.93 -1.58 -14.49
N ALA A 379 27.20 -1.20 -14.61
CA ALA A 379 27.65 0.19 -14.46
C ALA A 379 27.41 1.00 -15.74
N LEU A 380 27.44 2.33 -15.65
CA LEU A 380 27.41 3.20 -16.83
C LEU A 380 28.75 3.12 -17.57
N THR A 381 28.75 3.19 -18.90
CA THR A 381 29.98 3.22 -19.70
C THR A 381 30.21 4.62 -20.30
N PRO A 382 31.45 4.98 -20.66
CA PRO A 382 31.69 6.24 -21.38
C PRO A 382 30.91 6.32 -22.70
N ALA A 383 30.69 5.17 -23.37
CA ALA A 383 29.88 5.10 -24.58
C ALA A 383 28.41 5.49 -24.34
N ASP A 384 27.82 5.06 -23.21
CA ASP A 384 26.46 5.42 -22.83
C ASP A 384 26.32 6.94 -22.65
N ILE A 385 27.29 7.59 -21.96
CA ILE A 385 27.28 9.03 -21.71
C ILE A 385 27.39 9.83 -23.02
N LEU A 386 28.30 9.44 -23.92
CA LEU A 386 28.47 10.14 -25.20
C LEU A 386 27.27 9.94 -26.13
N ALA A 387 26.68 8.74 -26.17
CA ALA A 387 25.48 8.48 -26.95
C ALA A 387 24.26 9.25 -26.41
N GLU A 388 24.15 9.38 -25.09
CA GLU A 388 23.13 10.19 -24.41
C GLU A 388 23.26 11.69 -24.73
N MET A 389 24.48 12.24 -24.66
CA MET A 389 24.78 13.61 -25.06
C MET A 389 24.46 13.85 -26.55
N SER A 390 24.77 12.90 -27.45
CA SER A 390 24.38 13.00 -28.87
C SER A 390 22.86 13.00 -29.04
N TYR A 391 22.13 12.14 -28.32
CA TYR A 391 20.66 12.13 -28.39
C TYR A 391 20.08 13.46 -27.93
N PHE A 392 20.59 14.00 -26.82
CA PHE A 392 20.20 15.30 -26.29
C PHE A 392 20.41 16.43 -27.31
N LEU A 393 21.56 16.46 -28.00
CA LEU A 393 21.85 17.44 -29.05
C LEU A 393 20.92 17.26 -30.26
N ASN A 394 20.63 16.01 -30.63
CA ASN A 394 19.80 15.69 -31.80
C ASN A 394 18.33 16.09 -31.61
N LEU A 395 17.83 16.16 -30.38
CA LEU A 395 16.49 16.68 -30.10
C LEU A 395 16.31 18.13 -30.57
N ALA A 396 17.37 18.95 -30.49
CA ALA A 396 17.34 20.32 -31.01
C ALA A 396 17.22 20.38 -32.55
N GLU A 397 17.58 19.29 -33.24
CA GLU A 397 17.48 19.13 -34.69
C GLU A 397 16.20 18.37 -35.12
N GLY A 398 15.28 18.11 -34.19
CA GLY A 398 14.06 17.34 -34.46
C GLY A 398 14.29 15.83 -34.61
N LEU A 399 15.47 15.34 -34.23
CA LEU A 399 15.89 13.95 -34.34
C LEU A 399 15.79 13.23 -32.98
N GLY A 400 14.63 12.62 -32.72
CA GLY A 400 14.35 11.86 -31.51
C GLY A 400 12.97 12.18 -30.93
N LYS A 401 12.63 11.56 -29.80
CA LYS A 401 11.38 11.82 -29.06
C LYS A 401 11.69 12.04 -27.58
N VAL A 402 10.99 13.02 -26.99
CA VAL A 402 10.93 13.19 -25.53
C VAL A 402 10.19 12.03 -24.89
N ASP A 403 10.49 11.74 -23.63
CA ASP A 403 9.91 10.62 -22.90
C ASP A 403 8.76 11.08 -22.01
N ASP A 404 7.65 10.35 -22.07
CA ASP A 404 6.57 10.49 -21.11
C ASP A 404 6.90 9.70 -19.83
N ILE A 405 6.97 10.41 -18.71
CA ILE A 405 7.32 9.87 -17.40
C ILE A 405 6.20 8.99 -16.81
N ASP A 406 4.95 9.19 -17.25
CA ASP A 406 3.76 8.52 -16.73
C ASP A 406 3.39 7.27 -17.54
N HIS A 407 3.93 7.15 -18.76
CA HIS A 407 3.87 5.95 -19.58
C HIS A 407 4.36 4.69 -18.84
N LEU A 408 3.59 3.59 -18.85
CA LEU A 408 3.96 2.36 -18.11
C LEU A 408 5.18 1.61 -18.68
N GLY A 409 5.68 1.97 -19.86
CA GLY A 409 6.99 1.54 -20.36
C GLY A 409 8.19 2.25 -19.71
N ASN A 410 7.92 3.30 -18.91
CA ASN A 410 8.89 4.12 -18.18
C ASN A 410 8.67 4.06 -16.65
N ARG A 411 7.63 3.34 -16.22
CA ARG A 411 7.34 3.04 -14.82
C ARG A 411 7.29 1.52 -14.63
N ARG A 412 7.97 1.03 -13.61
CA ARG A 412 8.04 -0.41 -13.31
C ARG A 412 7.58 -0.68 -11.89
N ILE A 413 7.13 -1.91 -11.67
CA ILE A 413 6.77 -2.45 -10.37
C ILE A 413 8.01 -3.10 -9.75
N ARG A 414 8.34 -2.65 -8.54
CA ARG A 414 9.19 -3.39 -7.61
C ARG A 414 8.31 -4.26 -6.74
N ALA A 415 8.29 -5.55 -7.04
CA ALA A 415 7.57 -6.54 -6.26
C ALA A 415 8.35 -6.92 -4.98
N VAL A 416 7.75 -7.75 -4.12
CA VAL A 416 8.27 -8.11 -2.79
C VAL A 416 9.71 -8.62 -2.81
N GLY A 417 10.07 -9.46 -3.80
CA GLY A 417 11.40 -10.03 -3.93
C GLY A 417 12.49 -8.98 -4.14
N GLU A 418 12.26 -8.01 -5.03
CA GLU A 418 13.22 -6.91 -5.28
C GLU A 418 13.33 -5.97 -4.07
N LEU A 419 12.21 -5.70 -3.38
CA LEU A 419 12.21 -4.87 -2.18
C LEU A 419 13.03 -5.52 -1.07
N LEU A 420 12.86 -6.83 -0.83
CA LEU A 420 13.63 -7.59 0.14
C LEU A 420 15.11 -7.69 -0.24
N ALA A 421 15.42 -7.97 -1.51
CA ALA A 421 16.79 -7.98 -2.03
C ALA A 421 17.52 -6.66 -1.76
N ASN A 422 16.84 -5.52 -1.97
CA ASN A 422 17.41 -4.21 -1.69
C ASN A 422 17.70 -3.99 -0.20
N GLN A 423 16.80 -4.40 0.70
CA GLN A 423 17.04 -4.29 2.15
C GLN A 423 18.18 -5.21 2.61
N PHE A 424 18.22 -6.43 2.08
CA PHE A 424 19.28 -7.38 2.35
C PHE A 424 20.64 -6.84 1.88
N ARG A 425 20.70 -6.22 0.69
CA ARG A 425 21.90 -5.55 0.15
C ARG A 425 22.39 -4.44 1.06
N ILE A 426 21.50 -3.59 1.59
CA ILE A 426 21.86 -2.52 2.53
C ILE A 426 22.44 -3.12 3.82
N GLY A 427 21.84 -4.20 4.33
CA GLY A 427 22.34 -4.95 5.48
C GLY A 427 23.75 -5.52 5.25
N LEU A 428 23.95 -6.17 4.09
CA LEU A 428 25.23 -6.76 3.70
C LEU A 428 26.33 -5.71 3.48
N ALA A 429 26.02 -4.56 2.86
CA ALA A 429 26.99 -3.47 2.70
C ALA A 429 27.47 -2.90 4.05
N ARG A 430 26.59 -2.85 5.07
CA ARG A 430 26.98 -2.49 6.44
C ARG A 430 27.84 -3.58 7.10
N MET A 431 27.53 -4.85 6.82
CA MET A 431 28.33 -6.00 7.28
C MET A 431 29.73 -5.99 6.65
N GLU A 432 29.84 -5.73 5.34
CA GLU A 432 31.09 -5.69 4.59
C GLU A 432 32.14 -4.80 5.28
N ARG A 433 31.73 -3.59 5.67
CA ARG A 433 32.62 -2.66 6.37
C ARG A 433 33.17 -3.26 7.67
N ASN A 434 32.31 -3.89 8.47
CA ASN A 434 32.72 -4.52 9.73
C ASN A 434 33.67 -5.71 9.49
N VAL A 435 33.41 -6.49 8.45
CA VAL A 435 34.24 -7.63 8.03
C VAL A 435 35.64 -7.14 7.63
N ARG A 436 35.73 -6.09 6.79
CA ARG A 436 37.01 -5.50 6.37
C ARG A 436 37.82 -4.94 7.54
N GLU A 437 37.15 -4.25 8.47
CA GLU A 437 37.79 -3.73 9.68
C GLU A 437 38.32 -4.88 10.56
N ARG A 438 37.53 -5.94 10.80
CA ARG A 438 37.95 -7.08 11.64
C ARG A 438 39.09 -7.90 11.03
N MET A 439 39.07 -8.15 9.72
CA MET A 439 40.17 -8.84 9.03
C MET A 439 41.51 -8.09 9.13
N SER A 440 41.49 -6.79 9.43
CA SER A 440 42.70 -5.97 9.54
C SER A 440 43.19 -5.80 10.98
N VAL A 441 42.34 -6.09 11.96
CA VAL A 441 42.62 -5.88 13.40
C VAL A 441 42.98 -7.18 14.12
N GLN A 442 42.48 -8.33 13.65
CA GLN A 442 42.64 -9.63 14.31
C GLN A 442 43.83 -10.42 13.74
N ASP A 443 44.47 -11.24 14.58
CA ASP A 443 45.63 -12.06 14.20
C ASP A 443 45.25 -13.17 13.19
N ASN A 444 46.04 -13.27 12.10
CA ASN A 444 45.79 -14.12 10.92
C ASN A 444 45.59 -15.62 11.22
N ASP A 445 46.29 -16.17 12.21
CA ASP A 445 46.42 -17.63 12.40
C ASP A 445 45.14 -18.29 12.95
N VAL A 446 44.25 -17.53 13.61
CA VAL A 446 43.08 -18.08 14.33
C VAL A 446 41.74 -17.69 13.68
N LEU A 447 41.76 -16.78 12.70
CA LEU A 447 40.56 -16.23 12.08
C LEU A 447 39.68 -17.31 11.44
N THR A 448 38.39 -17.27 11.77
CA THR A 448 37.33 -18.07 11.15
C THR A 448 36.19 -17.17 10.66
N PRO A 449 35.40 -17.58 9.64
CA PRO A 449 34.24 -16.82 9.19
C PRO A 449 33.30 -16.38 10.34
N GLN A 450 33.05 -17.27 11.31
CA GLN A 450 32.17 -16.97 12.45
C GLN A 450 32.69 -15.84 13.36
N GLN A 451 34.01 -15.66 13.48
CA GLN A 451 34.60 -14.58 14.29
C GLN A 451 34.53 -13.21 13.59
N ILE A 452 34.58 -13.21 12.26
CA ILE A 452 34.64 -11.99 11.43
C ILE A 452 33.23 -11.46 11.15
N ILE A 453 32.27 -12.35 10.90
CA ILE A 453 30.93 -11.97 10.45
C ILE A 453 30.07 -11.49 11.62
N ASN A 454 29.48 -10.30 11.48
CA ASN A 454 28.47 -9.77 12.40
C ASN A 454 27.15 -9.58 11.64
N ILE A 455 26.16 -10.43 11.94
CA ILE A 455 24.87 -10.48 11.24
C ILE A 455 23.88 -9.38 11.69
N ARG A 456 24.14 -8.70 12.82
CA ARG A 456 23.20 -7.70 13.39
C ARG A 456 22.75 -6.62 12.39
N PRO A 457 23.61 -6.05 11.52
CA PRO A 457 23.17 -5.06 10.55
C PRO A 457 22.18 -5.61 9.51
N VAL A 458 22.29 -6.89 9.15
CA VAL A 458 21.40 -7.55 8.20
C VAL A 458 20.04 -7.84 8.84
N THR A 459 20.04 -8.49 10.01
CA THR A 459 18.80 -8.81 10.73
C THR A 459 18.04 -7.55 11.14
N ALA A 460 18.74 -6.48 11.52
CA ALA A 460 18.14 -5.19 11.81
C ALA A 460 17.47 -4.57 10.58
N ALA A 461 18.11 -4.60 9.40
CA ALA A 461 17.54 -4.03 8.17
C ALA A 461 16.25 -4.77 7.74
N VAL A 462 16.25 -6.10 7.81
CA VAL A 462 15.06 -6.92 7.50
C VAL A 462 13.95 -6.68 8.52
N LYS A 463 14.28 -6.65 9.82
CA LYS A 463 13.30 -6.37 10.89
C LYS A 463 12.69 -4.97 10.79
N GLU A 464 13.51 -3.97 10.48
CA GLU A 464 13.06 -2.58 10.25
C GLU A 464 12.09 -2.51 9.07
N PHE A 465 12.41 -3.19 7.96
CA PHE A 465 11.55 -3.25 6.78
C PHE A 465 10.19 -3.87 7.11
N PHE A 466 10.14 -5.06 7.69
CA PHE A 466 8.88 -5.71 8.02
C PHE A 466 8.09 -4.96 9.11
N GLY A 467 8.76 -4.35 10.09
CA GLY A 467 8.09 -3.68 11.21
C GLY A 467 7.57 -2.28 10.90
N SER A 468 8.34 -1.48 10.17
CA SER A 468 8.14 -0.01 10.06
C SER A 468 8.05 0.55 8.63
N SER A 469 8.28 -0.26 7.60
CA SER A 469 8.17 0.21 6.22
C SER A 469 6.73 0.60 5.86
N GLN A 470 6.56 1.69 5.11
CA GLN A 470 5.27 2.09 4.54
C GLN A 470 4.70 1.05 3.55
N LEU A 471 5.58 0.21 2.96
CA LEU A 471 5.20 -0.87 2.06
C LEU A 471 4.82 -2.16 2.81
N SER A 472 5.25 -2.32 4.06
CA SER A 472 4.85 -3.43 4.93
C SER A 472 3.60 -3.05 5.71
N GLN A 473 2.44 -3.34 5.13
CA GLN A 473 1.14 -2.93 5.66
C GLN A 473 0.50 -4.07 6.45
N PHE A 474 -0.24 -3.73 7.50
CA PHE A 474 -1.18 -4.68 8.10
C PHE A 474 -2.23 -5.06 7.07
N MET A 475 -2.50 -6.35 6.95
CA MET A 475 -3.41 -6.84 5.94
C MET A 475 -4.86 -6.46 6.27
N ASP A 476 -5.51 -5.76 5.34
CA ASP A 476 -6.95 -5.46 5.34
C ASP A 476 -7.77 -6.78 5.25
N GLN A 477 -8.17 -7.34 6.39
CA GLN A 477 -8.91 -8.61 6.51
C GLN A 477 -10.37 -8.40 6.94
N HIS A 478 -11.08 -7.50 6.26
CA HIS A 478 -12.53 -7.40 6.45
C HIS A 478 -13.23 -8.63 5.86
N ASN A 479 -12.89 -8.98 4.61
CA ASN A 479 -13.44 -10.11 3.88
C ASN A 479 -12.41 -10.60 2.81
N PRO A 480 -12.58 -11.77 2.19
CA PRO A 480 -11.59 -12.30 1.25
C PRO A 480 -11.32 -11.42 0.02
N LEU A 481 -12.30 -10.59 -0.40
CA LEU A 481 -12.08 -9.64 -1.51
C LEU A 481 -11.19 -8.48 -1.09
N SER A 482 -11.29 -8.02 0.17
CA SER A 482 -10.37 -7.00 0.71
C SER A 482 -8.93 -7.53 0.76
N GLU A 483 -8.78 -8.79 1.16
CA GLU A 483 -7.49 -9.49 1.20
C GLU A 483 -6.87 -9.58 -0.19
N LEU A 484 -7.63 -10.08 -1.18
CA LEU A 484 -7.16 -10.23 -2.55
C LEU A 484 -6.84 -8.89 -3.21
N SER A 485 -7.69 -7.87 -3.03
CA SER A 485 -7.43 -6.52 -3.53
C SER A 485 -6.16 -5.92 -2.92
N HIS A 486 -5.87 -6.17 -1.64
CA HIS A 486 -4.66 -5.69 -0.99
C HIS A 486 -3.40 -6.39 -1.54
N LYS A 487 -3.48 -7.70 -1.83
CA LYS A 487 -2.40 -8.48 -2.46
C LYS A 487 -2.00 -7.99 -3.85
N ARG A 488 -2.97 -7.42 -4.58
CA ARG A 488 -2.80 -6.88 -5.94
C ARG A 488 -2.67 -5.36 -5.99
N ARG A 489 -2.46 -4.70 -4.85
CA ARG A 489 -2.33 -3.25 -4.74
C ARG A 489 -0.96 -2.77 -5.24
N LEU A 490 -0.96 -1.67 -5.97
CA LEU A 490 0.22 -0.99 -6.51
C LEU A 490 0.31 0.40 -5.86
N SER A 491 1.39 0.68 -5.14
CA SER A 491 1.62 1.95 -4.46
C SER A 491 2.73 2.76 -5.16
N ALA A 492 2.44 3.98 -5.59
CA ALA A 492 3.46 4.93 -6.05
C ALA A 492 4.20 5.61 -4.86
N LEU A 493 3.70 5.44 -3.64
CA LEU A 493 4.27 5.96 -2.40
C LEU A 493 5.32 5.01 -1.82
N GLY A 494 6.26 5.56 -1.05
CA GLY A 494 7.27 4.81 -0.28
C GLY A 494 8.71 5.20 -0.62
N PRO A 495 9.71 4.60 0.03
CA PRO A 495 11.12 4.89 -0.22
C PRO A 495 11.48 4.69 -1.70
N GLY A 496 12.12 5.69 -2.33
CA GLY A 496 12.45 5.66 -3.77
C GLY A 496 11.28 5.94 -4.72
N GLY A 497 10.05 6.05 -4.21
CA GLY A 497 8.88 6.49 -4.96
C GLY A 497 8.57 7.98 -4.73
N LEU A 498 7.30 8.33 -4.78
CA LEU A 498 6.81 9.69 -4.55
C LEU A 498 6.38 9.90 -3.10
N THR A 499 6.40 11.15 -2.65
CA THR A 499 5.70 11.58 -1.43
C THR A 499 4.37 12.19 -1.81
N ARG A 500 3.38 12.17 -0.89
CA ARG A 500 2.03 12.72 -1.14
C ARG A 500 2.08 14.18 -1.60
N ASP A 501 2.95 14.99 -1.00
CA ASP A 501 3.06 16.42 -1.27
C ASP A 501 3.80 16.74 -2.57
N ARG A 502 4.63 15.82 -3.08
CA ARG A 502 5.35 16.00 -4.35
C ARG A 502 4.62 15.40 -5.54
N ALA A 503 3.55 14.65 -5.30
CA ALA A 503 2.76 14.03 -6.35
C ALA A 503 1.78 15.05 -6.95
N GLY A 504 2.11 15.51 -8.17
CA GLY A 504 1.26 16.41 -8.94
C GLY A 504 -0.02 15.76 -9.47
N TYR A 505 -0.80 16.54 -10.22
CA TYR A 505 -2.05 16.08 -10.84
C TYR A 505 -1.81 15.00 -11.89
N GLU A 506 -0.83 15.19 -12.80
CA GLU A 506 -0.51 14.30 -13.93
C GLU A 506 -0.31 12.85 -13.48
N VAL A 507 0.47 12.65 -12.41
CA VAL A 507 0.76 11.31 -11.86
C VAL A 507 -0.48 10.60 -11.31
N ARG A 508 -1.51 11.36 -10.91
CA ARG A 508 -2.75 10.82 -10.34
C ARG A 508 -3.79 10.50 -11.40
N ASP A 509 -3.61 11.02 -12.61
CA ASP A 509 -4.56 10.84 -13.70
C ASP A 509 -4.44 9.45 -14.34
N VAL A 510 -5.44 9.07 -15.12
CA VAL A 510 -5.45 7.81 -15.86
C VAL A 510 -4.73 7.99 -17.19
N HIS A 511 -3.56 7.35 -17.33
CA HIS A 511 -2.81 7.33 -18.58
C HIS A 511 -3.33 6.24 -19.53
N TYR A 512 -3.28 6.45 -20.85
CA TYR A 512 -3.84 5.49 -21.83
C TYR A 512 -3.20 4.10 -21.76
N THR A 513 -1.92 4.02 -21.37
CA THR A 513 -1.21 2.74 -21.17
C THR A 513 -1.72 1.91 -20.00
N HIS A 514 -2.54 2.49 -19.11
CA HIS A 514 -3.13 1.74 -17.99
C HIS A 514 -4.08 0.64 -18.48
N TYR A 515 -4.61 0.75 -19.71
CA TYR A 515 -5.50 -0.24 -20.30
C TYR A 515 -4.90 -1.66 -20.23
N GLY A 516 -5.65 -2.60 -19.63
CA GLY A 516 -5.20 -3.99 -19.42
C GLY A 516 -4.18 -4.21 -18.30
N ARG A 517 -3.60 -3.13 -17.74
CA ARG A 517 -2.47 -3.20 -16.79
C ARG A 517 -2.83 -2.72 -15.39
N MET A 518 -3.38 -1.52 -15.27
CA MET A 518 -3.86 -0.96 -14.00
C MET A 518 -5.33 -0.57 -14.13
N CYS A 519 -6.14 -0.92 -13.14
CA CYS A 519 -7.56 -0.61 -13.15
C CYS A 519 -7.78 0.91 -13.07
N PRO A 520 -8.55 1.51 -13.99
CA PRO A 520 -8.83 2.95 -13.97
C PRO A 520 -9.93 3.32 -12.95
N ILE A 521 -10.60 2.34 -12.34
CA ILE A 521 -11.74 2.55 -11.42
C ILE A 521 -11.36 2.35 -9.96
N GLU A 522 -10.60 1.30 -9.64
CA GLU A 522 -10.30 0.93 -8.24
C GLU A 522 -9.15 1.77 -7.68
N THR A 523 -9.48 2.92 -7.12
CA THR A 523 -8.56 3.79 -6.37
C THR A 523 -9.28 4.41 -5.15
N PRO A 524 -8.56 4.76 -4.05
CA PRO A 524 -9.17 5.45 -2.92
C PRO A 524 -9.68 6.86 -3.28
N GLU A 525 -10.85 7.25 -2.77
CA GLU A 525 -11.45 8.60 -2.98
C GLU A 525 -10.72 9.74 -2.24
N GLY A 526 -9.81 9.40 -1.32
CA GLY A 526 -9.14 10.34 -0.42
C GLY A 526 -7.87 10.98 -1.01
N PRO A 527 -6.95 11.47 -0.16
CA PRO A 527 -5.73 12.16 -0.60
C PRO A 527 -4.75 11.27 -1.40
N ASN A 528 -4.99 9.96 -1.43
CA ASN A 528 -4.19 8.98 -2.17
C ASN A 528 -4.79 8.60 -3.53
N ILE A 529 -5.84 9.30 -3.99
CA ILE A 529 -6.42 9.07 -5.32
C ILE A 529 -5.34 9.07 -6.41
N GLY A 530 -5.34 8.05 -7.26
CA GLY A 530 -4.37 7.82 -8.34
C GLY A 530 -2.96 7.38 -7.91
N LEU A 531 -2.61 7.50 -6.61
CA LEU A 531 -1.31 7.08 -6.08
C LEU A 531 -1.31 5.63 -5.58
N ILE A 532 -2.50 5.12 -5.26
CA ILE A 532 -2.75 3.72 -4.95
C ILE A 532 -3.72 3.21 -5.99
N ASN A 533 -3.26 2.26 -6.80
CA ASN A 533 -4.02 1.62 -7.86
C ASN A 533 -4.03 0.10 -7.65
N ASN A 534 -4.80 -0.61 -8.46
CA ASN A 534 -4.91 -2.06 -8.41
C ASN A 534 -4.58 -2.67 -9.77
N LEU A 535 -3.88 -3.81 -9.77
CA LEU A 535 -3.55 -4.56 -10.98
C LEU A 535 -4.84 -5.07 -11.65
N SER A 536 -4.95 -4.91 -12.97
CA SER A 536 -6.09 -5.43 -13.73
C SER A 536 -6.19 -6.96 -13.65
N SER A 537 -7.34 -7.53 -14.04
CA SER A 537 -7.61 -8.98 -13.90
C SER A 537 -6.55 -9.87 -14.58
N PHE A 538 -6.08 -9.49 -15.76
CA PHE A 538 -5.05 -10.22 -16.52
C PHE A 538 -3.67 -9.55 -16.47
N GLY A 539 -3.48 -8.50 -15.68
CA GLY A 539 -2.18 -7.84 -15.57
C GLY A 539 -1.14 -8.79 -14.99
N HIS A 540 -0.02 -8.96 -15.68
CA HIS A 540 1.11 -9.83 -15.31
C HIS A 540 2.42 -9.03 -15.31
N LEU A 541 3.40 -9.41 -14.49
CA LEU A 541 4.71 -8.75 -14.48
C LEU A 541 5.71 -9.53 -15.31
N ASN A 542 6.47 -8.85 -16.18
CA ASN A 542 7.62 -9.47 -16.79
C ASN A 542 8.85 -9.50 -15.85
N LYS A 543 9.92 -10.18 -16.25
CA LYS A 543 11.19 -10.26 -15.49
C LYS A 543 11.82 -8.91 -15.12
N TYR A 544 11.49 -7.84 -15.85
CA TYR A 544 12.00 -6.49 -15.60
C TYR A 544 11.06 -5.66 -14.72
N GLY A 545 9.89 -6.17 -14.35
CA GLY A 545 8.88 -5.49 -13.55
C GLY A 545 7.95 -4.56 -14.34
N PHE A 546 7.93 -4.62 -15.67
CA PHE A 546 6.90 -3.93 -16.45
C PHE A 546 5.63 -4.77 -16.50
N ILE A 547 4.47 -4.11 -16.43
CA ILE A 547 3.18 -4.79 -16.51
C ILE A 547 2.88 -5.12 -17.98
N GLN A 548 2.66 -6.40 -18.26
CA GLN A 548 2.19 -6.92 -19.54
C GLN A 548 0.71 -7.28 -19.44
N THR A 549 0.06 -7.29 -20.60
CA THR A 549 -1.33 -7.73 -20.77
C THR A 549 -1.41 -8.63 -22.01
N PRO A 550 -2.28 -9.65 -22.01
CA PRO A 550 -2.35 -10.61 -23.11
C PRO A 550 -3.22 -10.09 -24.26
N TYR A 551 -2.82 -10.41 -25.49
CA TYR A 551 -3.54 -10.12 -26.72
C TYR A 551 -3.58 -11.31 -27.67
N ARG A 552 -4.63 -11.42 -28.48
CA ARG A 552 -4.74 -12.39 -29.58
C ARG A 552 -4.12 -11.80 -30.83
N LYS A 553 -3.18 -12.51 -31.43
CA LYS A 553 -2.53 -12.08 -32.67
C LYS A 553 -3.46 -12.18 -33.87
N VAL A 554 -3.47 -11.18 -34.74
CA VAL A 554 -4.11 -11.21 -36.05
C VAL A 554 -3.05 -11.55 -37.10
N ASP A 555 -3.28 -12.60 -37.86
CA ASP A 555 -2.40 -12.92 -38.99
C ASP A 555 -2.65 -11.93 -40.13
N ARG A 556 -1.69 -11.03 -40.38
CA ARG A 556 -1.77 -10.01 -41.44
C ARG A 556 -1.99 -10.59 -42.84
N ALA A 557 -1.50 -11.81 -43.12
CA ALA A 557 -1.63 -12.41 -44.44
C ALA A 557 -3.06 -12.89 -44.72
N THR A 558 -3.75 -13.37 -43.68
CA THR A 558 -5.10 -13.96 -43.79
C THR A 558 -6.21 -13.08 -43.24
N GLY A 559 -5.87 -12.04 -42.46
CA GLY A 559 -6.83 -11.20 -41.73
C GLY A 559 -7.55 -11.94 -40.59
N ARG A 560 -7.06 -13.11 -40.18
CA ARG A 560 -7.71 -13.98 -39.18
C ARG A 560 -7.17 -13.74 -37.79
N VAL A 561 -8.07 -13.61 -36.82
CA VAL A 561 -7.72 -13.57 -35.39
C VAL A 561 -7.38 -14.98 -34.92
N THR A 562 -6.11 -15.19 -34.58
CA THR A 562 -5.59 -16.49 -34.15
C THR A 562 -5.91 -16.77 -32.66
N ASN A 563 -5.55 -17.97 -32.20
CA ASN A 563 -5.55 -18.33 -30.77
C ASN A 563 -4.15 -18.16 -30.13
N GLU A 564 -3.17 -17.64 -30.87
CA GLU A 564 -1.85 -17.32 -30.31
C GLU A 564 -1.99 -16.11 -29.38
N ILE A 565 -1.70 -16.31 -28.10
CA ILE A 565 -1.70 -15.25 -27.09
C ILE A 565 -0.29 -14.68 -26.96
N VAL A 566 -0.16 -13.38 -27.14
CA VAL A 566 1.09 -12.64 -26.99
C VAL A 566 0.93 -11.64 -25.84
N TRP A 567 1.88 -11.65 -24.91
CA TRP A 567 1.93 -10.73 -23.78
C TRP A 567 2.76 -9.51 -24.16
N LEU A 568 2.14 -8.32 -24.22
CA LEU A 568 2.81 -7.09 -24.63
C LEU A 568 2.98 -6.11 -23.47
N THR A 569 4.17 -5.52 -23.34
CA THR A 569 4.38 -4.35 -22.47
C THR A 569 3.74 -3.10 -23.10
N ALA A 570 3.65 -2.01 -22.32
CA ALA A 570 3.05 -0.76 -22.81
C ALA A 570 3.80 -0.17 -24.01
N ASP A 571 5.14 -0.23 -24.00
CA ASP A 571 5.96 0.29 -25.09
C ASP A 571 5.95 -0.59 -26.35
N GLU A 572 5.69 -1.90 -26.20
CA GLU A 572 5.48 -2.79 -27.34
C GLU A 572 4.09 -2.60 -27.97
N GLU A 573 3.04 -2.40 -27.17
CA GLU A 573 1.67 -2.17 -27.65
C GLU A 573 1.58 -0.92 -28.55
N ASP A 574 2.34 0.13 -28.25
CA ASP A 574 2.38 1.39 -29.01
C ASP A 574 2.83 1.23 -30.47
N GLU A 575 3.47 0.12 -30.82
CA GLU A 575 3.89 -0.16 -32.19
C GLU A 575 2.78 -0.77 -33.06
N TYR A 576 1.66 -1.16 -32.46
CA TYR A 576 0.61 -1.96 -33.07
C TYR A 576 -0.77 -1.29 -33.00
N THR A 577 -1.69 -1.72 -33.86
CA THR A 577 -3.11 -1.36 -33.76
C THR A 577 -3.89 -2.49 -33.11
N VAL A 578 -4.58 -2.22 -32.00
CA VAL A 578 -5.30 -3.24 -31.23
C VAL A 578 -6.81 -3.02 -31.29
N ALA A 579 -7.56 -4.02 -31.75
CA ALA A 579 -9.02 -4.01 -31.76
C ALA A 579 -9.63 -4.50 -30.43
N GLN A 580 -10.86 -4.08 -30.16
CA GLN A 580 -11.59 -4.45 -28.93
C GLN A 580 -12.04 -5.91 -28.94
N ALA A 581 -12.21 -6.50 -27.75
CA ALA A 581 -12.61 -7.91 -27.57
C ALA A 581 -14.02 -8.22 -28.13
N ASN A 582 -14.90 -7.21 -28.17
CA ASN A 582 -16.27 -7.30 -28.68
C ASN A 582 -16.39 -7.12 -30.20
N SER A 583 -15.27 -7.02 -30.93
CA SER A 583 -15.27 -6.99 -32.40
C SER A 583 -15.88 -8.28 -32.94
N LYS A 584 -16.90 -8.16 -33.80
CA LYS A 584 -17.59 -9.34 -34.35
C LYS A 584 -16.68 -10.10 -35.30
N LEU A 585 -16.53 -11.39 -35.06
CA LEU A 585 -15.75 -12.30 -35.91
C LEU A 585 -16.68 -13.27 -36.65
N ASN A 586 -16.33 -13.60 -37.89
CA ASN A 586 -16.92 -14.70 -38.63
C ASN A 586 -16.45 -16.05 -38.04
N GLU A 587 -17.13 -17.15 -38.39
CA GLU A 587 -16.78 -18.50 -37.92
C GLU A 587 -15.34 -18.92 -38.27
N ASP A 588 -14.75 -18.35 -39.33
CA ASP A 588 -13.38 -18.61 -39.75
C ASP A 588 -12.33 -17.74 -39.03
N GLY A 589 -12.75 -16.85 -38.14
CA GLY A 589 -11.91 -15.96 -37.36
C GLY A 589 -11.57 -14.62 -38.03
N THR A 590 -12.08 -14.34 -39.23
CA THR A 590 -11.96 -13.00 -39.86
C THR A 590 -12.92 -11.99 -39.22
N PHE A 591 -12.64 -10.69 -39.31
CA PHE A 591 -13.58 -9.66 -38.86
C PHE A 591 -14.84 -9.65 -39.74
N ALA A 592 -16.01 -9.57 -39.10
CA ALA A 592 -17.29 -9.49 -39.81
C ALA A 592 -17.54 -8.10 -40.43
N GLU A 593 -16.88 -7.08 -39.90
CA GLU A 593 -16.99 -5.68 -40.32
C GLU A 593 -15.65 -5.23 -40.95
N GLU A 594 -15.70 -4.46 -42.04
CA GLU A 594 -14.48 -3.94 -42.71
C GLU A 594 -13.78 -2.86 -41.89
N ILE A 595 -14.54 -2.15 -41.07
CA ILE A 595 -14.08 -1.10 -40.17
C ILE A 595 -14.37 -1.57 -38.74
N VAL A 596 -13.35 -1.55 -37.89
CA VAL A 596 -13.45 -1.99 -36.50
C VAL A 596 -12.90 -0.92 -35.57
N MET A 597 -13.47 -0.83 -34.37
CA MET A 597 -12.95 0.05 -33.33
C MET A 597 -11.63 -0.51 -32.80
N GLY A 598 -10.60 0.33 -32.82
CA GLY A 598 -9.29 -0.02 -32.29
C GLY A 598 -8.62 1.17 -31.63
N ARG A 599 -7.41 0.92 -31.14
CA ARG A 599 -6.56 1.92 -30.51
C ARG A 599 -5.14 1.84 -31.06
N HIS A 600 -4.50 3.00 -31.18
CA HIS A 600 -3.08 3.13 -31.51
C HIS A 600 -2.52 4.37 -30.80
N GLN A 601 -1.52 4.20 -29.93
CA GLN A 601 -0.86 5.29 -29.17
C GLN A 601 -1.84 6.25 -28.47
N GLY A 602 -2.85 5.68 -27.79
CA GLY A 602 -3.90 6.44 -27.08
C GLY A 602 -5.02 6.99 -27.96
N ASN A 603 -4.89 6.97 -29.29
CA ASN A 603 -5.96 7.39 -30.20
C ASN A 603 -6.96 6.24 -30.42
N ASN A 604 -8.17 6.41 -29.89
CA ASN A 604 -9.28 5.48 -30.07
C ASN A 604 -10.10 5.91 -31.29
N GLN A 605 -10.03 5.15 -32.38
CA GLN A 605 -10.69 5.50 -33.64
C GLN A 605 -11.13 4.25 -34.40
N GLU A 606 -11.88 4.48 -35.47
CA GLU A 606 -12.23 3.45 -36.45
C GLU A 606 -11.01 3.14 -37.33
N PHE A 607 -10.62 1.87 -37.40
CA PHE A 607 -9.53 1.39 -38.24
C PHE A 607 -10.07 0.39 -39.26
N SER A 608 -9.43 0.33 -40.43
CA SER A 608 -9.67 -0.78 -41.36
C SER A 608 -9.25 -2.09 -40.69
N ALA A 609 -10.07 -3.14 -40.77
CA ALA A 609 -9.75 -4.47 -40.25
C ALA A 609 -8.40 -5.00 -40.80
N SER A 610 -7.97 -4.53 -41.98
CA SER A 610 -6.70 -4.90 -42.60
C SER A 610 -5.44 -4.35 -41.92
N VAL A 611 -5.56 -3.33 -41.06
CA VAL A 611 -4.41 -2.74 -40.33
C VAL A 611 -4.33 -3.19 -38.88
N VAL A 612 -5.29 -3.99 -38.41
CA VAL A 612 -5.32 -4.50 -37.03
C VAL A 612 -4.31 -5.62 -36.87
N ASP A 613 -3.48 -5.50 -35.84
CA ASP A 613 -2.41 -6.46 -35.53
C ASP A 613 -2.81 -7.42 -34.39
N PHE A 614 -3.59 -6.91 -33.44
CA PHE A 614 -3.97 -7.64 -32.23
C PHE A 614 -5.43 -7.39 -31.84
N VAL A 615 -6.00 -8.30 -31.06
CA VAL A 615 -7.33 -8.16 -30.45
C VAL A 615 -7.23 -8.45 -28.95
N ASP A 616 -7.94 -7.68 -28.14
CA ASP A 616 -8.11 -7.94 -26.70
C ASP A 616 -8.61 -9.37 -26.40
N VAL A 617 -8.16 -9.99 -25.30
CA VAL A 617 -8.55 -11.39 -24.97
C VAL A 617 -9.95 -11.50 -24.38
N SER A 618 -10.34 -10.52 -23.57
CA SER A 618 -11.58 -10.54 -22.79
C SER A 618 -11.96 -9.11 -22.40
N PRO A 619 -13.24 -8.71 -22.43
CA PRO A 619 -13.64 -7.34 -22.07
C PRO A 619 -13.30 -6.96 -20.62
N LYS A 620 -13.30 -7.92 -19.70
CA LYS A 620 -12.95 -7.69 -18.28
C LYS A 620 -11.47 -7.44 -18.02
N GLN A 621 -10.61 -7.54 -19.05
CA GLN A 621 -9.16 -7.32 -18.90
C GLN A 621 -8.79 -5.92 -18.42
N VAL A 622 -9.68 -4.94 -18.60
CA VAL A 622 -9.43 -3.53 -18.28
C VAL A 622 -9.59 -3.23 -16.79
N VAL A 623 -10.37 -4.03 -16.07
CA VAL A 623 -10.76 -3.77 -14.68
C VAL A 623 -10.09 -4.74 -13.70
N ALA A 624 -9.94 -4.31 -12.45
CA ALA A 624 -9.45 -5.14 -11.35
C ALA A 624 -10.54 -6.10 -10.84
N VAL A 625 -10.13 -7.09 -10.04
CA VAL A 625 -10.98 -8.18 -9.53
C VAL A 625 -12.21 -7.66 -8.77
N ALA A 626 -12.07 -6.69 -7.87
CA ALA A 626 -13.21 -6.16 -7.09
C ALA A 626 -14.20 -5.37 -7.96
N THR A 627 -13.68 -4.69 -8.98
CA THR A 627 -14.51 -3.98 -9.98
C THR A 627 -15.22 -4.97 -10.89
N ALA A 628 -14.56 -6.07 -11.26
CA ALA A 628 -15.13 -7.14 -12.09
C ALA A 628 -16.27 -7.92 -11.42
N CYS A 629 -16.44 -7.81 -10.09
CA CYS A 629 -17.57 -8.39 -9.34
C CYS A 629 -18.86 -7.55 -9.37
N ILE A 630 -18.87 -6.40 -10.06
CA ILE A 630 -20.03 -5.52 -10.21
C ILE A 630 -20.77 -5.89 -11.51
N PRO A 631 -22.00 -6.45 -11.45
CA PRO A 631 -22.79 -6.70 -12.66
C PRO A 631 -23.22 -5.36 -13.29
N PHE A 632 -23.46 -5.32 -14.61
CA PHE A 632 -23.93 -4.13 -15.31
C PHE A 632 -23.06 -2.88 -15.13
N LEU A 633 -21.75 -3.06 -14.91
CA LEU A 633 -20.80 -1.97 -14.70
C LEU A 633 -20.83 -0.94 -15.83
N GLU A 634 -21.09 -1.37 -17.07
CA GLU A 634 -21.22 -0.51 -18.25
C GLU A 634 -22.42 0.46 -18.21
N ASN A 635 -23.32 0.30 -17.24
CA ASN A 635 -24.49 1.15 -17.01
C ASN A 635 -24.34 2.06 -15.77
N ASP A 636 -23.15 2.07 -15.16
CA ASP A 636 -22.81 2.91 -14.02
C ASP A 636 -21.78 3.98 -14.38
N ASP A 637 -21.97 5.19 -13.87
CA ASP A 637 -20.94 6.23 -13.89
C ASP A 637 -19.68 5.79 -13.14
N SER A 638 -18.51 6.18 -13.65
CA SER A 638 -17.21 5.75 -13.12
C SER A 638 -17.01 6.12 -11.64
N ASN A 639 -17.55 7.26 -11.19
CA ASN A 639 -17.47 7.67 -9.78
C ASN A 639 -18.25 6.71 -8.87
N ARG A 640 -19.39 6.18 -9.35
CA ARG A 640 -20.22 5.23 -8.61
C ARG A 640 -19.66 3.82 -8.66
N ALA A 641 -19.11 3.41 -9.80
CA ALA A 641 -18.34 2.18 -9.93
C ALA A 641 -17.15 2.15 -8.95
N LEU A 642 -16.39 3.24 -8.85
CA LEU A 642 -15.28 3.39 -7.91
C LEU A 642 -15.74 3.21 -6.46
N MET A 643 -16.81 3.92 -6.08
CA MET A 643 -17.43 3.79 -4.76
C MET A 643 -17.91 2.35 -4.50
N GLY A 644 -18.52 1.69 -5.49
CA GLY A 644 -19.00 0.31 -5.42
C GLY A 644 -17.88 -0.70 -5.19
N ALA A 645 -16.80 -0.62 -5.98
CA ALA A 645 -15.62 -1.47 -5.82
C ALA A 645 -14.98 -1.29 -4.43
N ASN A 646 -14.85 -0.04 -3.97
CA ASN A 646 -14.30 0.27 -2.65
C ASN A 646 -15.16 -0.26 -1.50
N MET A 647 -16.48 -0.15 -1.58
CA MET A 647 -17.40 -0.58 -0.52
C MET A 647 -17.51 -2.09 -0.40
N GLN A 648 -17.37 -2.85 -1.49
CA GLN A 648 -17.33 -4.33 -1.41
C GLN A 648 -16.18 -4.83 -0.52
N ARG A 649 -15.03 -4.15 -0.51
CA ARG A 649 -13.89 -4.47 0.39
C ARG A 649 -14.16 -4.14 1.86
N GLN A 650 -15.19 -3.36 2.16
CA GLN A 650 -15.60 -3.01 3.53
C GLN A 650 -16.75 -3.87 4.04
N ALA A 651 -17.21 -4.86 3.25
CA ALA A 651 -18.26 -5.80 3.64
C ALA A 651 -17.85 -6.60 4.87
N VAL A 652 -18.74 -6.74 5.84
CA VAL A 652 -18.52 -7.55 7.04
C VAL A 652 -19.01 -8.98 6.81
N PRO A 653 -18.25 -10.02 7.20
CA PRO A 653 -18.70 -11.39 7.13
C PRO A 653 -19.94 -11.63 7.99
N LEU A 654 -20.97 -12.19 7.38
CA LEU A 654 -22.24 -12.53 8.04
C LEU A 654 -22.21 -13.95 8.63
N ILE A 655 -23.10 -14.22 9.58
CA ILE A 655 -23.26 -15.57 10.15
C ILE A 655 -23.79 -16.58 9.12
N ASP A 656 -24.56 -16.16 8.12
CA ASP A 656 -25.01 -17.04 7.03
C ASP A 656 -24.96 -16.27 5.69
N PRO A 657 -23.78 -16.12 5.08
CA PRO A 657 -23.65 -15.39 3.82
C PRO A 657 -24.39 -16.10 2.68
N LYS A 658 -24.92 -15.34 1.72
CA LYS A 658 -25.57 -15.88 0.52
C LYS A 658 -24.90 -15.37 -0.74
N ALA A 659 -24.67 -16.25 -1.71
CA ALA A 659 -24.18 -15.89 -3.03
C ALA A 659 -25.20 -15.00 -3.75
N PRO A 660 -24.77 -14.05 -4.58
CA PRO A 660 -25.69 -13.17 -5.31
C PRO A 660 -26.47 -13.96 -6.36
N TYR A 661 -27.78 -13.72 -6.50
CA TYR A 661 -28.56 -14.28 -7.60
C TYR A 661 -28.03 -13.79 -8.96
N VAL A 662 -27.66 -12.50 -9.05
CA VAL A 662 -27.01 -11.90 -10.23
C VAL A 662 -25.53 -11.72 -9.93
N GLY A 663 -24.69 -12.65 -10.40
CA GLY A 663 -23.23 -12.58 -10.28
C GLY A 663 -22.59 -12.15 -11.60
N THR A 664 -21.26 -12.17 -11.63
CA THR A 664 -20.43 -11.87 -12.82
C THR A 664 -19.64 -13.08 -13.31
N GLY A 665 -19.53 -14.11 -12.47
CA GLY A 665 -18.66 -15.26 -12.67
C GLY A 665 -17.26 -15.07 -12.08
N MET A 666 -16.90 -13.84 -11.70
CA MET A 666 -15.64 -13.52 -11.03
C MET A 666 -15.62 -13.99 -9.57
N GLU A 667 -16.79 -14.16 -8.96
CA GLU A 667 -16.96 -14.54 -7.55
C GLU A 667 -16.31 -15.90 -7.22
N TYR A 668 -16.30 -16.84 -8.17
CA TYR A 668 -15.65 -18.15 -8.00
C TYR A 668 -14.13 -18.03 -7.95
N GLN A 669 -13.53 -17.38 -8.95
CA GLN A 669 -12.07 -17.22 -9.02
C GLN A 669 -11.55 -16.34 -7.88
N ALA A 670 -12.27 -15.27 -7.53
CA ALA A 670 -11.89 -14.41 -6.41
C ALA A 670 -11.92 -15.16 -5.07
N ALA A 671 -12.89 -16.06 -4.86
CA ALA A 671 -12.93 -16.90 -3.67
C ALA A 671 -11.77 -17.90 -3.63
N HIS A 672 -11.51 -18.58 -4.75
CA HIS A 672 -10.43 -19.56 -4.89
C HIS A 672 -9.06 -18.95 -4.59
N ASP A 673 -8.71 -17.85 -5.26
CA ASP A 673 -7.36 -17.28 -5.17
C ASP A 673 -7.15 -16.34 -3.98
N SER A 674 -8.23 -15.95 -3.26
CA SER A 674 -8.10 -15.16 -2.03
C SER A 674 -7.21 -15.82 -0.97
N GLY A 675 -7.12 -17.15 -0.97
CA GLY A 675 -6.49 -17.96 0.07
C GLY A 675 -7.36 -18.18 1.31
N ALA A 676 -8.62 -17.70 1.32
CA ALA A 676 -9.45 -17.78 2.50
C ALA A 676 -10.21 -19.11 2.66
N ALA A 677 -10.48 -19.78 1.53
CA ALA A 677 -11.02 -21.14 1.47
C ALA A 677 -9.92 -22.19 1.72
N VAL A 678 -10.33 -23.41 2.06
CA VAL A 678 -9.41 -24.57 2.11
C VAL A 678 -9.54 -25.32 0.79
N ILE A 679 -8.43 -25.48 0.07
CA ILE A 679 -8.37 -26.10 -1.26
C ILE A 679 -7.62 -27.44 -1.19
N ALA A 680 -8.11 -28.43 -1.92
CA ALA A 680 -7.46 -29.74 -2.02
C ALA A 680 -6.13 -29.66 -2.78
N GLN A 681 -5.04 -30.08 -2.13
CA GLN A 681 -3.70 -30.12 -2.72
C GLN A 681 -3.48 -31.32 -3.64
N HIS A 682 -4.20 -32.42 -3.38
CA HIS A 682 -4.08 -33.67 -4.12
C HIS A 682 -5.44 -34.32 -4.38
N ASN A 683 -5.51 -35.09 -5.46
CA ASN A 683 -6.67 -35.93 -5.76
C ASN A 683 -6.84 -37.00 -4.68
N GLY A 684 -8.06 -37.22 -4.22
CA GLY A 684 -8.33 -38.23 -3.21
C GLY A 684 -9.79 -38.40 -2.88
N LYS A 685 -10.06 -39.28 -1.91
CA LYS A 685 -11.39 -39.54 -1.39
C LYS A 685 -11.49 -39.06 0.06
N VAL A 686 -12.51 -38.29 0.37
CA VAL A 686 -12.78 -37.85 1.74
C VAL A 686 -13.14 -39.06 2.60
N VAL A 687 -12.33 -39.34 3.62
CA VAL A 687 -12.54 -40.45 4.56
C VAL A 687 -13.11 -39.97 5.89
N PHE A 688 -12.87 -38.71 6.24
CA PHE A 688 -13.37 -38.07 7.45
C PHE A 688 -13.64 -36.58 7.17
N SER A 689 -14.72 -36.04 7.72
CA SER A 689 -15.09 -34.62 7.61
C SER A 689 -15.92 -34.25 8.83
N ASP A 690 -15.46 -33.26 9.61
CA ASP A 690 -16.22 -32.65 10.69
C ASP A 690 -16.11 -31.11 10.63
N ALA A 691 -16.30 -30.40 11.74
CA ALA A 691 -16.20 -28.95 11.76
C ALA A 691 -14.76 -28.43 11.97
N GLU A 692 -13.82 -29.26 12.39
CA GLU A 692 -12.45 -28.88 12.80
C GLU A 692 -11.39 -29.43 11.84
N LYS A 693 -11.64 -30.55 11.16
CA LYS A 693 -10.72 -31.14 10.20
C LYS A 693 -11.41 -31.95 9.11
N VAL A 694 -10.71 -32.08 7.98
CA VAL A 694 -11.08 -32.98 6.87
C VAL A 694 -9.89 -33.85 6.53
N GLU A 695 -10.11 -35.15 6.38
CA GLU A 695 -9.08 -36.10 6.00
C GLU A 695 -9.37 -36.69 4.62
N ILE A 696 -8.42 -36.56 3.70
CA ILE A 696 -8.52 -37.02 2.30
C ILE A 696 -7.47 -38.10 2.07
N ARG A 697 -7.92 -39.29 1.69
CA ARG A 697 -7.04 -40.40 1.33
C ARG A 697 -6.70 -40.32 -0.15
N ARG A 698 -5.41 -40.18 -0.45
CA ARG A 698 -4.87 -40.21 -1.82
C ARG A 698 -4.88 -41.63 -2.38
N GLN A 699 -4.63 -41.75 -3.68
CA GLN A 699 -4.54 -43.06 -4.36
C GLN A 699 -3.36 -43.91 -3.87
N ASP A 700 -2.27 -43.29 -3.43
CA ASP A 700 -1.08 -43.95 -2.85
C ASP A 700 -1.28 -44.44 -1.40
N GLY A 701 -2.45 -44.15 -0.81
CA GLY A 701 -2.80 -44.49 0.57
C GLY A 701 -2.37 -43.45 1.61
N SER A 702 -1.62 -42.41 1.23
CA SER A 702 -1.31 -41.29 2.12
C SER A 702 -2.58 -40.50 2.49
N LEU A 703 -2.54 -39.89 3.68
CA LEU A 703 -3.67 -39.18 4.27
C LEU A 703 -3.32 -37.70 4.39
N ASP A 704 -4.00 -36.87 3.63
CA ASP A 704 -3.95 -35.41 3.80
C ASP A 704 -4.91 -35.00 4.89
N VAL A 705 -4.42 -34.26 5.88
CA VAL A 705 -5.22 -33.72 6.99
C VAL A 705 -5.28 -32.21 6.84
N TYR A 706 -6.47 -31.68 6.63
CA TYR A 706 -6.73 -30.24 6.52
C TYR A 706 -7.41 -29.76 7.78
N HIS A 707 -6.84 -28.74 8.44
CA HIS A 707 -7.43 -28.12 9.63
C HIS A 707 -8.36 -26.95 9.22
N ILE A 708 -9.52 -26.87 9.86
CA ILE A 708 -10.57 -25.89 9.57
C ILE A 708 -10.56 -24.82 10.65
N THR A 709 -10.33 -23.56 10.26
CA THR A 709 -10.24 -22.44 11.19
C THR A 709 -11.62 -22.04 11.73
N LYS A 710 -11.82 -22.07 13.05
CA LYS A 710 -13.08 -21.71 13.71
C LYS A 710 -12.97 -20.46 14.58
N PHE A 711 -13.81 -19.47 14.29
CA PHE A 711 -13.94 -18.22 15.06
C PHE A 711 -12.59 -17.59 15.44
N ARG A 712 -11.66 -17.52 14.48
CA ARG A 712 -10.39 -16.80 14.67
C ARG A 712 -10.64 -15.31 14.47
N ARG A 713 -9.97 -14.47 15.27
CA ARG A 713 -9.97 -13.03 15.09
C ARG A 713 -9.17 -12.65 13.84
N SER A 714 -9.75 -11.85 12.95
CA SER A 714 -9.01 -11.21 11.85
C SER A 714 -8.30 -9.93 12.34
N ASN A 715 -7.40 -9.37 11.53
CA ASN A 715 -6.79 -8.07 11.83
C ASN A 715 -7.81 -6.94 12.07
N SER A 716 -9.00 -7.03 11.45
CA SER A 716 -10.08 -6.04 11.56
C SER A 716 -11.12 -6.36 12.65
N GLY A 717 -10.85 -7.35 13.52
CA GLY A 717 -11.78 -7.77 14.57
C GLY A 717 -13.01 -8.54 14.06
N THR A 718 -13.05 -8.94 12.79
CA THR A 718 -14.12 -9.78 12.24
C THR A 718 -13.85 -11.25 12.53
N ALA A 719 -14.91 -12.07 12.60
CA ALA A 719 -14.76 -13.51 12.75
C ALA A 719 -14.34 -14.18 11.43
N TYR A 720 -13.14 -14.72 11.42
CA TYR A 720 -12.65 -15.63 10.39
C TYR A 720 -13.10 -17.05 10.73
N ASN A 721 -14.10 -17.54 10.00
CA ASN A 721 -14.74 -18.84 10.28
C ASN A 721 -14.92 -19.62 8.99
N GLN A 722 -14.25 -20.78 8.90
CA GLN A 722 -14.38 -21.70 7.79
C GLN A 722 -15.49 -22.74 8.05
N ARG A 723 -16.12 -23.23 6.98
CA ARG A 723 -17.18 -24.25 7.03
C ARG A 723 -16.90 -25.35 6.02
N THR A 724 -16.93 -26.59 6.48
CA THR A 724 -16.71 -27.74 5.61
C THR A 724 -17.82 -27.88 4.57
N LEU A 725 -17.42 -28.06 3.31
CA LEU A 725 -18.31 -28.27 2.17
C LEU A 725 -18.44 -29.75 1.81
N VAL A 726 -17.31 -30.47 1.86
CA VAL A 726 -17.22 -31.86 1.44
C VAL A 726 -17.77 -32.84 2.47
N LYS A 727 -18.39 -33.91 1.99
CA LYS A 727 -18.95 -34.99 2.80
C LYS A 727 -18.07 -36.24 2.72
N VAL A 728 -18.16 -37.08 3.74
CA VAL A 728 -17.48 -38.38 3.74
C VAL A 728 -17.94 -39.20 2.54
N GLY A 729 -16.98 -39.65 1.73
CA GLY A 729 -17.22 -40.40 0.51
C GLY A 729 -17.04 -39.60 -0.79
N ASP A 730 -17.00 -38.27 -0.72
CA ASP A 730 -16.79 -37.41 -1.89
C ASP A 730 -15.40 -37.64 -2.52
N ILE A 731 -15.35 -37.55 -3.85
CA ILE A 731 -14.11 -37.60 -4.63
C ILE A 731 -13.71 -36.16 -4.93
N VAL A 732 -12.56 -35.75 -4.40
CA VAL A 732 -11.98 -34.42 -4.59
C VAL A 732 -10.81 -34.50 -5.55
N GLU A 733 -10.73 -33.50 -6.41
CA GLU A 733 -9.63 -33.25 -7.32
C GLU A 733 -8.78 -32.10 -6.76
N LYS A 734 -7.51 -32.05 -7.15
CA LYS A 734 -6.64 -30.93 -6.83
C LYS A 734 -7.27 -29.63 -7.33
N GLY A 735 -7.40 -28.63 -6.45
CA GLY A 735 -8.08 -27.37 -6.73
C GLY A 735 -9.54 -27.32 -6.27
N ASP A 736 -10.15 -28.44 -5.85
CA ASP A 736 -11.51 -28.41 -5.30
C ASP A 736 -11.56 -27.74 -3.92
N PHE A 737 -12.67 -27.03 -3.67
CA PHE A 737 -12.98 -26.48 -2.35
C PHE A 737 -13.31 -27.60 -1.35
N ILE A 738 -12.55 -27.66 -0.26
CA ILE A 738 -12.81 -28.52 0.90
C ILE A 738 -13.72 -27.79 1.90
N ALA A 739 -13.46 -26.51 2.13
CA ALA A 739 -14.20 -25.67 3.06
C ALA A 739 -14.27 -24.22 2.57
N ASP A 740 -15.44 -23.60 2.74
CA ASP A 740 -15.66 -22.18 2.51
C ASP A 740 -15.00 -21.34 3.61
N GLY A 741 -14.48 -20.17 3.25
CA GLY A 741 -13.98 -19.15 4.16
C GLY A 741 -15.08 -18.20 4.69
N PRO A 742 -14.70 -17.11 5.37
CA PRO A 742 -15.64 -16.04 5.69
C PRO A 742 -16.19 -15.41 4.40
N SER A 743 -17.47 -15.01 4.40
CA SER A 743 -18.12 -14.40 3.21
C SER A 743 -18.05 -15.25 1.94
N MET A 744 -18.25 -16.56 2.07
CA MET A 744 -18.34 -17.50 0.95
C MET A 744 -19.55 -18.42 1.10
N GLU A 745 -20.13 -18.84 -0.03
CA GLU A 745 -21.15 -19.89 -0.08
C GLU A 745 -20.90 -20.78 -1.30
N ASN A 746 -20.69 -22.08 -1.07
CA ASN A 746 -20.49 -23.10 -2.10
C ASN A 746 -19.33 -22.79 -3.06
N GLY A 747 -18.23 -22.21 -2.56
CA GLY A 747 -17.04 -21.86 -3.34
C GLY A 747 -17.14 -20.54 -4.12
N GLU A 748 -18.15 -19.70 -3.88
CA GLU A 748 -18.26 -18.36 -4.47
C GLU A 748 -18.22 -17.27 -3.39
N MET A 749 -17.70 -16.09 -3.74
CA MET A 749 -17.77 -14.89 -2.89
C MET A 749 -19.23 -14.50 -2.58
N ALA A 750 -19.52 -14.39 -1.30
CA ALA A 750 -20.84 -14.09 -0.74
C ALA A 750 -20.71 -12.99 0.34
N LEU A 751 -20.58 -11.74 -0.11
CA LEU A 751 -20.34 -10.56 0.75
C LEU A 751 -21.59 -10.01 1.46
N GLY A 752 -22.78 -10.46 1.09
CA GLY A 752 -24.05 -9.87 1.49
C GLY A 752 -25.24 -10.83 1.38
N GLN A 753 -26.41 -10.27 1.09
CA GLN A 753 -27.70 -10.97 1.05
C GLN A 753 -28.55 -10.49 -0.14
N ASN A 754 -29.59 -11.25 -0.48
CA ASN A 754 -30.53 -10.97 -1.58
C ASN A 754 -31.93 -10.54 -1.09
N PRO A 755 -32.11 -9.38 -0.43
CA PRO A 755 -33.41 -8.90 0.03
C PRO A 755 -34.34 -8.48 -1.11
N VAL A 756 -35.65 -8.48 -0.84
CA VAL A 756 -36.64 -7.85 -1.71
C VAL A 756 -36.61 -6.34 -1.50
N VAL A 757 -36.33 -5.58 -2.56
CA VAL A 757 -36.17 -4.13 -2.52
C VAL A 757 -37.27 -3.45 -3.32
N ALA A 758 -37.82 -2.34 -2.79
CA ALA A 758 -38.73 -1.47 -3.51
C ALA A 758 -38.16 -0.05 -3.66
N TYR A 759 -38.26 0.53 -4.86
CA TYR A 759 -37.94 1.94 -5.09
C TYR A 759 -39.19 2.81 -4.93
N MET A 760 -39.37 3.38 -3.75
CA MET A 760 -40.49 4.26 -3.41
C MET A 760 -40.10 5.18 -2.26
N THR A 761 -40.72 6.35 -2.14
CA THR A 761 -40.58 7.21 -0.96
C THR A 761 -41.53 6.75 0.14
N TRP A 762 -41.08 6.75 1.39
CA TRP A 762 -41.93 6.35 2.52
C TRP A 762 -41.72 7.27 3.73
N GLU A 763 -42.70 8.14 4.00
CA GLU A 763 -42.81 9.01 5.20
C GLU A 763 -41.57 9.86 5.54
N GLY A 764 -40.67 10.09 4.56
CA GLY A 764 -39.41 10.81 4.78
C GLY A 764 -38.30 9.99 5.46
N TYR A 765 -38.54 8.72 5.83
CA TYR A 765 -37.49 7.90 6.47
C TYR A 765 -36.39 7.48 5.49
N ASN A 766 -36.67 7.44 4.19
CA ASN A 766 -35.66 7.26 3.16
C ASN A 766 -35.32 8.57 2.44
N PHE A 767 -35.44 9.71 3.12
CA PHE A 767 -34.96 11.00 2.59
C PHE A 767 -33.45 10.94 2.27
N GLU A 768 -33.04 11.57 1.17
CA GLU A 768 -31.69 11.47 0.61
C GLU A 768 -31.29 10.00 0.34
N ASP A 769 -30.29 9.50 1.07
CA ASP A 769 -29.70 8.16 0.94
C ASP A 769 -30.11 7.22 2.10
N ALA A 770 -31.06 7.61 2.95
CA ALA A 770 -31.46 6.78 4.08
C ALA A 770 -32.16 5.48 3.64
N VAL A 771 -31.95 4.41 4.40
CA VAL A 771 -32.47 3.07 4.10
C VAL A 771 -33.48 2.65 5.16
N ILE A 772 -34.64 2.17 4.73
CA ILE A 772 -35.65 1.59 5.61
C ILE A 772 -35.57 0.08 5.48
N MET A 773 -35.60 -0.64 6.60
CA MET A 773 -35.51 -2.10 6.64
C MET A 773 -36.69 -2.73 7.37
N SER A 774 -37.08 -3.92 6.93
CA SER A 774 -38.04 -4.77 7.63
C SER A 774 -37.44 -5.38 8.88
N GLU A 775 -38.21 -5.42 9.97
CA GLU A 775 -37.85 -6.11 11.21
C GLU A 775 -37.57 -7.61 10.99
N ARG A 776 -38.10 -8.21 9.91
CA ARG A 776 -37.80 -9.60 9.50
C ARG A 776 -36.30 -9.84 9.43
N LEU A 777 -35.54 -8.91 8.85
CA LEU A 777 -34.09 -9.01 8.67
C LEU A 777 -33.32 -9.06 10.00
N VAL A 778 -33.89 -8.49 11.08
CA VAL A 778 -33.34 -8.53 12.45
C VAL A 778 -33.73 -9.83 13.15
N LYS A 779 -34.99 -10.26 13.01
CA LYS A 779 -35.53 -11.48 13.62
C LYS A 779 -34.83 -12.73 13.09
N GLU A 780 -34.59 -12.79 11.79
CA GLU A 780 -33.97 -13.93 11.10
C GLU A 780 -32.44 -13.84 11.01
N ASP A 781 -31.81 -12.88 11.69
CA ASP A 781 -30.34 -12.71 11.73
C ASP A 781 -29.67 -12.54 10.35
N VAL A 782 -30.39 -12.00 9.37
CA VAL A 782 -29.97 -11.90 7.95
C VAL A 782 -28.68 -11.08 7.79
N TYR A 783 -28.55 -9.99 8.54
CA TYR A 783 -27.38 -9.09 8.55
C TYR A 783 -26.63 -9.10 9.89
N THR A 784 -26.60 -10.26 10.55
CA THR A 784 -25.89 -10.42 11.82
C THR A 784 -24.45 -10.87 11.59
N SER A 785 -23.50 -10.17 12.20
CA SER A 785 -22.05 -10.43 12.14
C SER A 785 -21.50 -10.81 13.50
N VAL A 786 -20.36 -11.49 13.52
CA VAL A 786 -19.62 -11.81 14.76
C VAL A 786 -18.31 -11.04 14.77
N HIS A 787 -18.08 -10.31 15.85
CA HIS A 787 -16.87 -9.53 16.09
C HIS A 787 -16.10 -10.12 17.27
N LEU A 788 -14.78 -10.14 17.19
CA LEU A 788 -13.87 -10.69 18.19
C LEU A 788 -12.92 -9.59 18.63
N GLU A 789 -13.07 -9.18 19.88
CA GLU A 789 -12.18 -8.23 20.54
C GLU A 789 -11.17 -8.98 21.41
N GLU A 790 -9.97 -8.43 21.50
CA GLU A 790 -8.85 -9.00 22.23
C GLU A 790 -8.37 -7.98 23.26
N PHE A 791 -8.37 -8.40 24.52
CA PHE A 791 -7.91 -7.59 25.63
C PHE A 791 -6.76 -8.29 26.35
N GLU A 792 -5.68 -7.55 26.61
CA GLU A 792 -4.45 -8.09 27.19
C GLU A 792 -4.16 -7.48 28.56
N SER A 793 -3.66 -8.31 29.47
CA SER A 793 -3.13 -7.87 30.75
C SER A 793 -1.85 -8.63 31.08
N GLU A 794 -0.79 -7.89 31.34
CA GLU A 794 0.52 -8.44 31.72
C GLU A 794 0.88 -8.08 33.16
N THR A 795 1.66 -8.96 33.79
CA THR A 795 2.34 -8.69 35.06
C THR A 795 3.80 -8.37 34.81
N ARG A 796 4.26 -7.28 35.43
CA ARG A 796 5.64 -6.81 35.30
C ARG A 796 6.38 -6.81 36.62
N ASP A 797 7.69 -6.96 36.56
CA ASP A 797 8.57 -6.65 37.68
C ASP A 797 8.63 -5.13 37.88
N THR A 798 8.16 -4.64 39.04
CA THR A 798 8.29 -3.23 39.42
C THR A 798 9.34 -3.03 40.49
N LYS A 799 9.78 -1.78 40.70
CA LYS A 799 10.76 -1.45 41.75
C LYS A 799 10.27 -1.78 43.17
N LEU A 800 8.97 -1.80 43.40
CA LEU A 800 8.36 -2.03 44.72
C LEU A 800 8.00 -3.49 44.97
N GLY A 801 8.08 -4.33 43.94
CA GLY A 801 7.63 -5.73 43.94
C GLY A 801 7.05 -6.12 42.59
N PRO A 802 6.87 -7.41 42.31
CA PRO A 802 6.18 -7.87 41.10
C PRO A 802 4.70 -7.46 41.14
N GLU A 803 4.11 -7.22 39.97
CA GLU A 803 2.65 -7.21 39.84
C GLU A 803 2.12 -8.65 39.90
N GLU A 804 0.94 -8.83 40.48
CA GLU A 804 0.33 -10.15 40.66
C GLU A 804 -1.08 -10.18 40.08
N ILE A 805 -1.41 -11.26 39.38
CA ILE A 805 -2.79 -11.59 38.98
C ILE A 805 -3.40 -12.41 40.10
N THR A 806 -4.51 -11.94 40.65
CA THR A 806 -5.16 -12.55 41.82
C THR A 806 -6.64 -12.18 41.87
N ARG A 807 -7.44 -13.06 42.48
CA ARG A 807 -8.83 -12.78 42.82
C ARG A 807 -8.97 -11.86 44.04
N GLU A 808 -7.92 -11.71 44.86
CA GLU A 808 -7.92 -10.89 46.08
C GLU A 808 -7.75 -9.39 45.77
N ILE A 809 -8.76 -8.77 45.15
CA ILE A 809 -8.71 -7.37 44.71
C ILE A 809 -9.22 -6.44 45.83
N PRO A 810 -8.49 -5.37 46.19
CA PRO A 810 -8.93 -4.43 47.22
C PRO A 810 -10.17 -3.63 46.78
N ASN A 811 -11.10 -3.40 47.71
CA ASN A 811 -12.29 -2.58 47.54
C ASN A 811 -13.31 -3.07 46.48
N VAL A 812 -13.25 -4.35 46.10
CA VAL A 812 -14.20 -4.98 45.18
C VAL A 812 -15.08 -5.99 45.94
N GLY A 813 -16.40 -5.89 45.76
CA GLY A 813 -17.35 -6.81 46.40
C GLY A 813 -17.42 -8.18 45.71
N GLU A 814 -17.83 -9.22 46.43
CA GLU A 814 -17.94 -10.61 45.92
C GLU A 814 -18.81 -10.74 44.66
N GLU A 815 -19.83 -9.90 44.49
CA GLU A 815 -20.70 -9.93 43.31
C GLU A 815 -19.92 -9.63 42.01
N ALA A 816 -18.95 -8.72 42.06
CA ALA A 816 -18.11 -8.37 40.91
C ALA A 816 -17.04 -9.44 40.62
N LEU A 817 -16.77 -10.35 41.56
CA LEU A 817 -15.78 -11.43 41.44
C LEU A 817 -16.42 -12.77 41.04
N LYS A 818 -17.75 -12.84 40.88
CA LYS A 818 -18.51 -14.09 40.68
C LYS A 818 -18.10 -14.92 39.46
N ASP A 819 -17.59 -14.26 38.41
CA ASP A 819 -17.22 -14.89 37.14
C ASP A 819 -15.70 -15.14 37.04
N LEU A 820 -14.91 -14.66 38.00
CA LEU A 820 -13.48 -14.92 38.10
C LEU A 820 -13.19 -16.28 38.71
N ASP A 821 -12.21 -16.97 38.15
CA ASP A 821 -11.66 -18.21 38.69
C ASP A 821 -10.78 -17.97 39.93
N GLU A 822 -10.13 -19.02 40.44
CA GLU A 822 -9.24 -18.95 41.60
C GLU A 822 -7.96 -18.14 41.36
N MET A 823 -7.51 -18.00 40.10
CA MET A 823 -6.38 -17.16 39.74
C MET A 823 -6.78 -15.68 39.58
N GLY A 824 -8.07 -15.37 39.52
CA GLY A 824 -8.57 -14.03 39.26
C GLY A 824 -8.78 -13.73 37.77
N ILE A 825 -8.93 -14.76 36.94
CA ILE A 825 -9.15 -14.64 35.49
C ILE A 825 -10.60 -15.04 35.18
N ILE A 826 -11.24 -14.31 34.26
CA ILE A 826 -12.63 -14.57 33.86
C ILE A 826 -12.79 -15.97 33.22
N ARG A 827 -13.88 -16.68 33.56
CA ARG A 827 -14.17 -17.99 32.97
C ARG A 827 -14.64 -17.88 31.51
N ILE A 828 -14.24 -18.84 30.69
CA ILE A 828 -14.75 -19.00 29.32
C ILE A 828 -16.27 -19.27 29.36
N GLY A 829 -17.02 -18.59 28.50
CA GLY A 829 -18.47 -18.65 28.41
C GLY A 829 -19.22 -17.65 29.30
N ALA A 830 -18.51 -16.85 30.12
CA ALA A 830 -19.14 -15.77 30.87
C ALA A 830 -19.65 -14.66 29.93
N GLU A 831 -20.86 -14.17 30.19
CA GLU A 831 -21.39 -12.96 29.55
C GLU A 831 -20.97 -11.76 30.40
N VAL A 832 -20.25 -10.83 29.77
CA VAL A 832 -19.64 -9.68 30.43
C VAL A 832 -20.19 -8.38 29.87
N LYS A 833 -20.30 -7.38 30.73
CA LYS A 833 -20.76 -6.03 30.43
C LYS A 833 -19.67 -5.00 30.72
N GLU A 834 -19.85 -3.78 30.23
CA GLU A 834 -18.96 -2.65 30.50
C GLU A 834 -18.64 -2.52 31.99
N GLY A 835 -17.35 -2.45 32.32
CA GLY A 835 -16.86 -2.32 33.70
C GLY A 835 -16.63 -3.63 34.46
N ASP A 836 -17.11 -4.77 33.95
CA ASP A 836 -16.85 -6.09 34.53
C ASP A 836 -15.35 -6.42 34.49
N ILE A 837 -14.88 -7.18 35.48
CA ILE A 837 -13.46 -7.52 35.63
C ILE A 837 -13.15 -8.75 34.77
N LEU A 838 -12.17 -8.62 33.87
CA LEU A 838 -11.67 -9.71 33.04
C LEU A 838 -10.46 -10.41 33.68
N VAL A 839 -9.54 -9.62 34.24
CA VAL A 839 -8.34 -10.12 34.92
C VAL A 839 -8.09 -9.26 36.15
N GLY A 840 -8.21 -9.86 37.33
CA GLY A 840 -7.86 -9.27 38.60
C GLY A 840 -6.36 -9.07 38.70
N LYS A 841 -5.91 -7.82 38.73
CA LYS A 841 -4.49 -7.47 38.83
C LYS A 841 -4.25 -6.47 39.95
N VAL A 842 -3.23 -6.74 40.76
CA VAL A 842 -2.78 -5.86 41.84
C VAL A 842 -1.34 -5.41 41.59
N THR A 843 -1.09 -4.12 41.77
CA THR A 843 0.25 -3.53 41.67
C THR A 843 0.69 -3.05 43.05
N PRO A 844 1.92 -3.34 43.51
CA PRO A 844 2.43 -2.81 44.77
C PRO A 844 2.51 -1.29 44.73
N LYS A 845 2.03 -0.65 45.80
CA LYS A 845 1.98 0.79 45.98
C LYS A 845 2.93 1.17 47.12
N GLY A 846 3.85 2.09 46.85
CA GLY A 846 4.71 2.65 47.90
C GLY A 846 3.87 3.45 48.88
N GLU A 847 4.29 3.51 50.14
CA GLU A 847 3.69 4.40 51.14
C GLU A 847 3.78 5.84 50.64
N LYS A 848 2.65 6.39 50.19
CA LYS A 848 2.48 7.83 49.96
C LYS A 848 1.87 8.43 51.21
N ASP A 849 2.21 9.69 51.47
CA ASP A 849 1.42 10.50 52.40
C ASP A 849 -0.02 10.57 51.89
N LEU A 850 -0.90 9.86 52.57
CA LEU A 850 -2.34 9.91 52.35
C LEU A 850 -2.79 11.38 52.51
N SER A 851 -3.75 11.78 51.68
CA SER A 851 -4.44 13.06 51.88
C SER A 851 -5.07 13.11 53.29
N ALA A 852 -5.33 14.30 53.82
CA ALA A 852 -5.92 14.43 55.15
C ALA A 852 -7.29 13.72 55.21
N GLU A 853 -8.03 13.79 54.10
CA GLU A 853 -9.32 13.14 53.86
C GLU A 853 -9.19 11.62 53.84
N GLU A 854 -8.23 11.07 53.08
CA GLU A 854 -7.99 9.62 53.07
C GLU A 854 -7.54 9.11 54.44
N ARG A 855 -6.67 9.85 55.15
CA ARG A 855 -6.28 9.49 56.52
C ARG A 855 -7.48 9.42 57.45
N LEU A 856 -8.38 10.38 57.35
CA LEU A 856 -9.61 10.41 58.13
C LEU A 856 -10.51 9.21 57.77
N LEU A 857 -10.69 8.91 56.48
CA LEU A 857 -11.46 7.74 56.03
C LEU A 857 -10.86 6.44 56.53
N HIS A 858 -9.54 6.28 56.45
CA HIS A 858 -8.81 5.13 57.01
C HIS A 858 -9.03 5.01 58.52
N ALA A 859 -8.98 6.11 59.27
CA ALA A 859 -9.22 6.11 60.71
C ALA A 859 -10.68 5.75 61.07
N ILE A 860 -11.64 6.17 60.26
CA ILE A 860 -13.08 5.89 60.46
C ILE A 860 -13.41 4.43 60.16
N PHE A 861 -12.96 3.91 59.02
CA PHE A 861 -13.34 2.57 58.56
C PHE A 861 -12.43 1.46 59.12
N GLY A 862 -11.32 1.82 59.76
CA GLY A 862 -10.36 0.85 60.29
C GLY A 862 -9.67 0.03 59.18
N ASP A 863 -9.78 0.47 57.94
CA ASP A 863 -9.10 -0.15 56.81
C ASP A 863 -7.61 0.10 56.95
N LYS A 864 -6.84 -0.98 57.14
CA LYS A 864 -5.38 -0.91 57.04
C LYS A 864 -5.02 -0.38 55.65
N SER A 865 -4.02 0.50 55.57
CA SER A 865 -3.44 0.89 54.28
C SER A 865 -2.98 -0.38 53.57
N ARG A 866 -3.71 -0.80 52.54
CA ARG A 866 -3.34 -1.97 51.75
C ARG A 866 -2.12 -1.59 50.92
N GLU A 867 -1.12 -2.46 50.93
CA GLU A 867 0.18 -2.27 50.26
C GLU A 867 0.07 -2.36 48.72
N VAL A 868 -1.13 -2.63 48.18
CA VAL A 868 -1.39 -2.84 46.76
C VAL A 868 -2.58 -1.98 46.27
N ARG A 869 -2.58 -1.66 44.97
CA ARG A 869 -3.68 -0.98 44.27
C ARG A 869 -4.28 -1.87 43.19
N ASP A 870 -5.58 -1.70 42.92
CA ASP A 870 -6.28 -2.35 41.80
C ASP A 870 -5.80 -1.76 40.46
N THR A 871 -5.28 -2.62 39.59
CA THR A 871 -4.91 -2.33 38.20
C THR A 871 -5.50 -3.36 37.24
N SER A 872 -6.64 -3.95 37.63
CA SER A 872 -7.34 -5.01 36.92
C SER A 872 -7.76 -4.59 35.52
N LEU A 873 -7.76 -5.55 34.61
CA LEU A 873 -8.32 -5.38 33.27
C LEU A 873 -9.85 -5.45 33.37
N ARG A 874 -10.51 -4.39 32.88
CA ARG A 874 -11.98 -4.29 32.84
C ARG A 874 -12.46 -4.18 31.42
N VAL A 875 -13.69 -4.64 31.17
CA VAL A 875 -14.34 -4.49 29.87
C VAL A 875 -14.50 -3.00 29.56
N PRO A 876 -13.93 -2.48 28.45
CA PRO A 876 -14.09 -1.08 28.08
C PRO A 876 -15.51 -0.79 27.58
N HIS A 877 -15.84 0.49 27.43
CA HIS A 877 -17.12 0.92 26.85
C HIS A 877 -17.29 0.35 25.43
N GLY A 878 -18.45 -0.26 25.16
CA GLY A 878 -18.77 -1.00 23.93
C GLY A 878 -18.18 -2.42 23.85
N GLY A 879 -17.51 -2.90 24.90
CA GLY A 879 -16.82 -4.20 24.94
C GLY A 879 -17.70 -5.39 25.30
N ASP A 880 -19.00 -5.21 25.48
CA ASP A 880 -19.95 -6.24 25.92
C ASP A 880 -19.94 -7.50 25.04
N GLY A 881 -20.03 -8.68 25.64
CA GLY A 881 -20.12 -9.92 24.88
C GLY A 881 -19.90 -11.17 25.70
N ILE A 882 -19.59 -12.27 25.01
CA ILE A 882 -19.32 -13.57 25.64
C ILE A 882 -17.82 -13.84 25.57
N VAL A 883 -17.21 -14.19 26.70
CA VAL A 883 -15.82 -14.63 26.73
C VAL A 883 -15.70 -15.94 25.97
N ARG A 884 -15.01 -15.91 24.83
CA ARG A 884 -14.87 -17.06 23.93
C ARG A 884 -13.65 -17.90 24.26
N ASP A 885 -12.54 -17.27 24.63
CA ASP A 885 -11.28 -17.94 24.90
C ASP A 885 -10.41 -17.08 25.82
N VAL A 886 -9.53 -17.74 26.58
CA VAL A 886 -8.56 -17.10 27.45
C VAL A 886 -7.22 -17.81 27.29
N LYS A 887 -6.18 -17.05 26.93
CA LYS A 887 -4.82 -17.57 26.74
C LYS A 887 -3.89 -17.02 27.79
N ILE A 888 -3.10 -17.91 28.38
CA ILE A 888 -2.18 -17.59 29.46
C ILE A 888 -0.78 -17.98 29.00
N PHE A 889 0.11 -17.00 28.94
CA PHE A 889 1.51 -17.17 28.61
C PHE A 889 2.36 -16.90 29.85
N THR A 890 3.30 -17.78 30.15
CA THR A 890 4.20 -17.62 31.30
C THR A 890 5.63 -17.92 30.91
N ARG A 891 6.58 -17.16 31.45
CA ARG A 891 8.01 -17.43 31.21
C ARG A 891 8.40 -18.83 31.71
N ALA A 892 7.72 -19.35 32.73
CA ALA A 892 7.93 -20.69 33.28
C ALA A 892 7.59 -21.81 32.29
N ASN A 893 6.63 -21.58 31.39
CA ASN A 893 6.24 -22.54 30.34
C ASN A 893 7.17 -22.50 29.11
N GLY A 894 8.18 -21.63 29.11
CA GLY A 894 9.06 -21.42 27.95
C GLY A 894 8.50 -20.46 26.90
N ASP A 895 7.43 -19.73 27.22
CA ASP A 895 6.87 -18.70 26.33
C ASP A 895 7.83 -17.50 26.23
N GLU A 896 8.00 -16.97 25.02
CA GLU A 896 8.81 -15.79 24.75
C GLU A 896 8.04 -14.52 25.13
N LEU A 897 8.21 -14.06 26.37
CA LEU A 897 7.64 -12.82 26.87
C LEU A 897 8.64 -11.65 26.81
N GLN A 898 8.12 -10.42 26.75
CA GLN A 898 8.95 -9.22 26.82
C GLN A 898 9.80 -9.19 28.11
N SER A 899 10.96 -8.52 28.06
CA SER A 899 11.84 -8.38 29.21
C SER A 899 11.10 -7.70 30.38
N GLY A 900 11.17 -8.31 31.57
CA GLY A 900 10.46 -7.84 32.77
C GLY A 900 8.98 -8.22 32.85
N VAL A 901 8.41 -8.90 31.85
CA VAL A 901 7.05 -9.47 31.90
C VAL A 901 7.13 -10.90 32.42
N ASN A 902 6.30 -11.24 33.42
CA ASN A 902 6.29 -12.55 34.05
C ASN A 902 5.18 -13.44 33.50
N MET A 903 3.99 -12.87 33.34
CA MET A 903 2.79 -13.53 32.84
C MET A 903 2.01 -12.57 31.95
N LEU A 904 1.44 -13.08 30.86
CA LEU A 904 0.55 -12.36 29.96
C LEU A 904 -0.75 -13.15 29.82
N VAL A 905 -1.88 -12.50 30.06
CA VAL A 905 -3.22 -13.06 29.91
C VAL A 905 -3.95 -12.32 28.81
N ARG A 906 -4.50 -13.06 27.85
CA ARG A 906 -5.32 -12.54 26.76
C ARG A 906 -6.73 -13.07 26.89
N VAL A 907 -7.71 -12.18 26.83
CA VAL A 907 -9.13 -12.51 26.89
C VAL A 907 -9.77 -12.12 25.58
N TYR A 908 -10.42 -13.10 24.91
CA TYR A 908 -11.13 -12.89 23.67
C TYR A 908 -12.63 -12.80 23.94
N ILE A 909 -13.24 -11.68 23.58
CA ILE A 909 -14.69 -11.45 23.73
C ILE A 909 -15.35 -11.49 22.36
N ALA A 910 -16.37 -12.35 22.21
CA ALA A 910 -17.18 -12.46 21.02
C ALA A 910 -18.48 -11.66 21.16
N GLN A 911 -18.76 -10.82 20.16
CA GLN A 911 -19.96 -9.99 20.09
C GLN A 911 -20.79 -10.38 18.87
N LYS A 912 -22.05 -10.76 19.08
CA LYS A 912 -23.02 -10.99 18.00
C LYS A 912 -23.75 -9.68 17.70
N ARG A 913 -23.37 -9.02 16.61
CA ARG A 913 -23.90 -7.69 16.23
C ARG A 913 -24.97 -7.82 15.15
N LYS A 914 -26.23 -7.68 15.54
CA LYS A 914 -27.38 -7.55 14.61
C LYS A 914 -27.32 -6.22 13.85
N ILE A 915 -28.10 -6.09 12.79
CA ILE A 915 -28.29 -4.80 12.10
C ILE A 915 -29.10 -3.85 13.00
N LYS A 916 -28.65 -2.59 13.11
CA LYS A 916 -29.27 -1.55 13.93
C LYS A 916 -29.53 -0.28 13.12
N VAL A 917 -30.40 0.59 13.65
CA VAL A 917 -30.52 1.97 13.17
C VAL A 917 -29.18 2.68 13.35
N GLY A 918 -28.70 3.34 12.30
CA GLY A 918 -27.38 3.99 12.26
C GLY A 918 -26.29 3.17 11.57
N ASP A 919 -26.50 1.87 11.33
CA ASP A 919 -25.56 1.05 10.56
C ASP A 919 -25.57 1.44 9.08
N LYS A 920 -24.41 1.36 8.43
CA LYS A 920 -24.25 1.69 7.02
C LYS A 920 -24.38 0.45 6.14
N MET A 921 -25.25 0.53 5.16
CA MET A 921 -25.47 -0.47 4.11
C MET A 921 -25.05 0.08 2.75
N ALA A 922 -24.76 -0.81 1.80
CA ALA A 922 -24.57 -0.44 0.40
C ALA A 922 -24.94 -1.58 -0.55
N GLY A 923 -25.25 -1.25 -1.80
CA GLY A 923 -25.21 -2.20 -2.92
C GLY A 923 -23.85 -2.18 -3.61
N ARG A 924 -23.75 -2.86 -4.76
CA ARG A 924 -22.53 -2.94 -5.57
C ARG A 924 -22.30 -1.73 -6.50
N HIS A 925 -23.30 -0.86 -6.64
CA HIS A 925 -23.36 0.22 -7.64
C HIS A 925 -23.08 1.62 -7.05
N GLY A 926 -22.28 1.71 -5.98
CA GLY A 926 -22.00 2.98 -5.31
C GLY A 926 -23.20 3.60 -4.57
N ASN A 927 -24.28 2.84 -4.36
CA ASN A 927 -25.49 3.20 -3.65
C ASN A 927 -25.35 2.86 -2.16
N LYS A 928 -24.84 3.83 -1.39
CA LYS A 928 -24.66 3.75 0.07
C LYS A 928 -25.82 4.39 0.81
N GLY A 929 -26.11 3.91 2.01
CA GLY A 929 -27.13 4.50 2.86
C GLY A 929 -27.03 4.07 4.32
N VAL A 930 -27.58 4.87 5.23
CA VAL A 930 -27.64 4.54 6.67
C VAL A 930 -29.04 4.07 6.99
N VAL A 931 -29.16 3.00 7.77
CA VAL A 931 -30.46 2.49 8.24
C VAL A 931 -31.10 3.54 9.16
N SER A 932 -32.20 4.14 8.72
CA SER A 932 -32.90 5.19 9.48
C SER A 932 -34.02 4.66 10.33
N ARG A 933 -34.70 3.60 9.86
CA ARG A 933 -35.82 2.97 10.57
C ARG A 933 -35.89 1.48 10.26
N ILE A 934 -36.13 0.71 11.30
CA ILE A 934 -36.52 -0.70 11.21
C ILE A 934 -38.02 -0.74 11.47
N VAL A 935 -38.79 -1.16 10.46
CA VAL A 935 -40.26 -1.11 10.45
C VAL A 935 -40.81 -2.51 10.74
N PRO A 936 -41.84 -2.65 11.60
CA PRO A 936 -42.53 -3.93 11.82
C PRO A 936 -42.97 -4.55 10.50
N VAL A 937 -42.98 -5.88 10.44
CA VAL A 937 -43.21 -6.62 9.19
C VAL A 937 -44.60 -6.32 8.61
N GLU A 938 -45.59 -6.12 9.48
CA GLU A 938 -46.99 -5.79 9.16
C GLU A 938 -47.17 -4.38 8.57
N ASP A 939 -46.27 -3.44 8.88
CA ASP A 939 -46.34 -2.05 8.40
C ASP A 939 -45.60 -1.88 7.05
N MET A 940 -44.77 -2.86 6.67
CA MET A 940 -44.03 -2.82 5.41
C MET A 940 -45.00 -2.96 4.22
N PRO A 941 -44.78 -2.21 3.13
CA PRO A 941 -45.46 -2.49 1.88
C PRO A 941 -45.29 -3.95 1.46
N TYR A 942 -46.37 -4.56 0.99
CA TYR A 942 -46.38 -5.97 0.61
C TYR A 942 -46.89 -6.19 -0.82
N LEU A 943 -46.37 -7.25 -1.44
CA LEU A 943 -46.73 -7.74 -2.76
C LEU A 943 -48.13 -8.38 -2.77
N PRO A 944 -48.79 -8.56 -3.93
CA PRO A 944 -50.13 -9.15 -3.99
C PRO A 944 -50.24 -10.59 -3.44
N ASP A 945 -49.12 -11.30 -3.32
CA ASP A 945 -49.03 -12.64 -2.72
C ASP A 945 -48.90 -12.60 -1.17
N GLY A 946 -48.87 -11.40 -0.58
CA GLY A 946 -48.67 -11.18 0.86
C GLY A 946 -47.22 -11.09 1.30
N THR A 947 -46.25 -11.21 0.38
CA THR A 947 -44.82 -11.11 0.72
C THR A 947 -44.45 -9.65 1.02
N PRO A 948 -44.00 -9.30 2.24
CA PRO A 948 -43.54 -7.95 2.55
C PRO A 948 -42.21 -7.65 1.85
N VAL A 949 -42.01 -6.39 1.49
CA VAL A 949 -40.71 -5.88 1.04
C VAL A 949 -39.73 -5.88 2.22
N ASP A 950 -38.45 -6.13 1.96
CA ASP A 950 -37.41 -6.16 2.98
C ASP A 950 -36.72 -4.80 3.16
N ILE A 951 -36.48 -4.09 2.06
CA ILE A 951 -35.79 -2.80 2.05
C ILE A 951 -36.51 -1.81 1.13
N MET A 952 -36.70 -0.57 1.57
CA MET A 952 -37.17 0.53 0.71
C MET A 952 -36.06 1.53 0.45
N LEU A 953 -35.77 1.77 -0.83
CA LEU A 953 -34.76 2.74 -1.29
C LEU A 953 -35.42 3.92 -1.98
N ASN A 954 -34.75 5.07 -1.93
CA ASN A 954 -35.24 6.30 -2.54
C ASN A 954 -35.02 6.28 -4.07
N PRO A 955 -36.07 6.46 -4.89
CA PRO A 955 -35.91 6.52 -6.35
C PRO A 955 -35.16 7.78 -6.84
N LEU A 956 -35.13 8.87 -6.06
CA LEU A 956 -34.54 10.15 -6.51
C LEU A 956 -33.02 10.07 -6.69
N GLY A 957 -32.34 9.21 -5.92
CA GLY A 957 -30.88 9.06 -5.99
C GLY A 957 -30.39 8.38 -7.26
N VAL A 958 -31.22 7.59 -7.94
CA VAL A 958 -30.84 6.78 -9.10
C VAL A 958 -30.47 7.66 -10.32
N PRO A 959 -31.36 8.52 -10.86
CA PRO A 959 -31.04 9.34 -12.03
C PRO A 959 -29.99 10.40 -11.74
N SER A 960 -29.89 10.91 -10.51
CA SER A 960 -28.87 11.90 -10.14
C SER A 960 -27.46 11.32 -10.16
N ARG A 961 -27.31 10.00 -9.98
CA ARG A 961 -26.02 9.33 -9.79
C ARG A 961 -25.61 8.49 -11.00
N MET A 962 -26.51 8.33 -11.97
CA MET A 962 -26.28 7.58 -13.21
C MET A 962 -25.74 6.17 -12.95
N ASN A 963 -26.27 5.50 -11.93
CA ASN A 963 -25.97 4.10 -11.60
C ASN A 963 -27.20 3.23 -11.88
N ILE A 964 -27.55 3.14 -13.17
CA ILE A 964 -28.74 2.43 -13.65
C ILE A 964 -28.58 0.92 -13.49
N GLY A 965 -27.34 0.42 -13.38
CA GLY A 965 -27.04 -0.99 -13.15
C GLY A 965 -27.79 -1.58 -11.95
N GLN A 966 -28.02 -0.80 -10.88
CA GLN A 966 -28.76 -1.26 -9.70
C GLN A 966 -30.24 -1.57 -9.99
N VAL A 967 -30.86 -0.89 -10.96
CA VAL A 967 -32.25 -1.15 -11.38
C VAL A 967 -32.31 -2.37 -12.29
N MET A 968 -31.31 -2.54 -13.15
CA MET A 968 -31.17 -3.74 -13.97
C MET A 968 -30.93 -4.97 -13.11
N GLU A 969 -30.06 -4.86 -12.09
CA GLU A 969 -29.84 -5.89 -11.07
C GLU A 969 -31.15 -6.23 -10.33
N LEU A 970 -31.92 -5.21 -9.91
CA LEU A 970 -33.21 -5.39 -9.24
C LEU A 970 -34.18 -6.26 -10.06
N HIS A 971 -34.36 -5.93 -11.34
CA HIS A 971 -35.29 -6.63 -12.24
C HIS A 971 -34.82 -8.04 -12.53
N LEU A 972 -33.54 -8.20 -12.90
CA LEU A 972 -32.97 -9.49 -13.23
C LEU A 972 -32.88 -10.41 -12.00
N GLY A 973 -32.63 -9.86 -10.82
CA GLY A 973 -32.62 -10.59 -9.56
C GLY A 973 -34.01 -11.12 -9.18
N MET A 974 -35.07 -10.34 -9.42
CA MET A 974 -36.44 -10.81 -9.23
C MET A 974 -36.79 -11.95 -10.20
N ALA A 975 -36.41 -11.79 -11.47
CA ALA A 975 -36.61 -12.82 -12.48
C ALA A 975 -35.83 -14.11 -12.13
N ALA A 976 -34.58 -13.99 -11.69
CA ALA A 976 -33.75 -15.11 -11.24
C ALA A 976 -34.38 -15.84 -10.04
N ARG A 977 -34.89 -15.09 -9.06
CA ARG A 977 -35.59 -15.65 -7.89
C ARG A 977 -36.86 -16.41 -8.30
N ASN A 978 -37.68 -15.84 -9.17
CA ASN A 978 -38.92 -16.47 -9.64
C ASN A 978 -38.67 -17.74 -10.47
N LEU A 979 -37.60 -17.75 -11.26
CA LEU A 979 -37.17 -18.90 -12.06
C LEU A 979 -36.40 -19.95 -11.23
N GLY A 980 -35.94 -19.60 -10.02
CA GLY A 980 -35.14 -20.48 -9.16
C GLY A 980 -33.72 -20.71 -9.67
N ILE A 981 -33.16 -19.76 -10.42
CA ILE A 981 -31.83 -19.87 -11.05
C ILE A 981 -30.86 -18.82 -10.49
N HIS A 982 -29.56 -19.03 -10.75
CA HIS A 982 -28.54 -18.00 -10.59
C HIS A 982 -28.07 -17.56 -11.97
N ILE A 983 -27.73 -16.29 -12.10
CA ILE A 983 -27.33 -15.65 -13.34
C ILE A 983 -25.89 -15.15 -13.22
N ALA A 984 -25.15 -15.21 -14.32
CA ALA A 984 -23.86 -14.54 -14.48
C ALA A 984 -23.97 -13.53 -15.62
N THR A 985 -23.69 -12.26 -15.33
CA THR A 985 -23.59 -11.18 -16.30
C THR A 985 -22.17 -10.60 -16.24
N PRO A 986 -21.22 -11.12 -17.03
CA PRO A 986 -19.85 -10.63 -17.03
C PRO A 986 -19.77 -9.15 -17.41
N VAL A 987 -18.77 -8.46 -16.87
CA VAL A 987 -18.54 -7.04 -17.13
C VAL A 987 -18.24 -6.80 -18.61
N PHE A 988 -18.97 -5.87 -19.24
CA PHE A 988 -18.89 -5.52 -20.68
C PHE A 988 -19.26 -6.62 -21.71
N ASP A 989 -19.69 -7.82 -21.28
CA ASP A 989 -20.23 -8.91 -22.15
C ASP A 989 -21.50 -9.52 -21.53
N GLY A 990 -22.24 -8.72 -20.77
CA GLY A 990 -23.34 -9.17 -19.93
C GLY A 990 -24.69 -9.27 -20.63
N ALA A 991 -25.74 -9.40 -19.82
CA ALA A 991 -27.12 -9.38 -20.27
C ALA A 991 -27.44 -8.03 -20.94
N SER A 992 -27.86 -8.08 -22.21
CA SER A 992 -28.36 -6.89 -22.90
C SER A 992 -29.76 -6.51 -22.39
N SER A 993 -30.26 -5.33 -22.78
CA SER A 993 -31.62 -4.94 -22.44
C SER A 993 -32.66 -5.94 -22.96
N GLU A 994 -32.46 -6.51 -24.15
CA GLU A 994 -33.34 -7.53 -24.72
C GLU A 994 -33.35 -8.81 -23.87
N ASP A 995 -32.16 -9.29 -23.46
CA ASP A 995 -32.02 -10.48 -22.60
C ASP A 995 -32.70 -10.29 -21.25
N LEU A 996 -32.57 -9.09 -20.65
CA LEU A 996 -33.22 -8.73 -19.41
C LEU A 996 -34.74 -8.80 -19.56
N TRP A 997 -35.32 -8.13 -20.57
CA TRP A 997 -36.76 -8.13 -20.78
C TRP A 997 -37.32 -9.50 -21.20
N ASP A 998 -36.55 -10.30 -21.93
CA ASP A 998 -36.87 -11.70 -22.22
C ASP A 998 -36.91 -12.56 -20.94
N THR A 999 -35.95 -12.37 -20.05
CA THR A 999 -35.89 -13.11 -18.77
C THR A 999 -37.02 -12.67 -17.83
N VAL A 1000 -37.36 -11.38 -17.81
CA VAL A 1000 -38.54 -10.84 -17.08
C VAL A 1000 -39.83 -11.49 -17.60
N ARG A 1001 -39.98 -11.62 -18.93
CA ARG A 1001 -41.13 -12.33 -19.54
C ARG A 1001 -41.12 -13.82 -19.22
N GLU A 1002 -39.96 -14.48 -19.27
CA GLU A 1002 -39.79 -15.90 -18.92
C GLU A 1002 -40.22 -16.16 -17.47
N ALA A 1003 -39.87 -15.25 -16.56
CA ALA A 1003 -40.24 -15.30 -15.15
C ALA A 1003 -41.73 -14.99 -14.86
N GLY A 1004 -42.52 -14.67 -15.88
CA GLY A 1004 -43.95 -14.34 -15.73
C GLY A 1004 -44.21 -12.99 -15.05
N MET A 1005 -43.24 -12.07 -15.08
CA MET A 1005 -43.38 -10.71 -14.57
C MET A 1005 -44.04 -9.79 -15.60
N ASP A 1006 -44.61 -8.68 -15.15
CA ASP A 1006 -45.15 -7.65 -16.04
C ASP A 1006 -44.06 -7.05 -16.93
N SER A 1007 -44.43 -6.59 -18.12
CA SER A 1007 -43.47 -6.12 -19.14
C SER A 1007 -42.66 -4.87 -18.77
N ASP A 1008 -43.04 -4.17 -17.69
CA ASP A 1008 -42.32 -3.03 -17.13
C ASP A 1008 -41.60 -3.36 -15.81
N ALA A 1009 -41.63 -4.64 -15.38
CA ALA A 1009 -41.08 -5.15 -14.13
C ALA A 1009 -41.57 -4.42 -12.85
N LYS A 1010 -42.72 -3.72 -12.94
CA LYS A 1010 -43.38 -3.10 -11.79
C LYS A 1010 -44.49 -3.99 -11.26
N THR A 1011 -44.93 -3.72 -10.04
CA THR A 1011 -46.06 -4.43 -9.40
C THR A 1011 -46.87 -3.47 -8.54
N VAL A 1012 -48.09 -3.88 -8.19
CA VAL A 1012 -48.92 -3.16 -7.21
C VAL A 1012 -48.43 -3.54 -5.82
N LEU A 1013 -48.03 -2.55 -5.03
CA LEU A 1013 -47.78 -2.71 -3.60
C LEU A 1013 -49.00 -2.19 -2.83
N TYR A 1014 -49.27 -2.82 -1.69
CA TYR A 1014 -50.27 -2.38 -0.73
C TYR A 1014 -49.58 -1.80 0.50
N ASP A 1015 -50.07 -0.69 1.04
CA ASP A 1015 -49.56 -0.14 2.30
C ASP A 1015 -49.91 -1.11 3.43
N GLY A 1016 -48.89 -1.61 4.15
CA GLY A 1016 -49.07 -2.52 5.28
C GLY A 1016 -49.96 -1.95 6.39
N ARG A 1017 -50.00 -0.61 6.52
CA ARG A 1017 -50.71 0.09 7.60
C ARG A 1017 -52.21 0.25 7.33
N THR A 1018 -52.60 0.46 6.07
CA THR A 1018 -54.00 0.72 5.68
C THR A 1018 -54.62 -0.40 4.87
N GLY A 1019 -53.81 -1.20 4.19
CA GLY A 1019 -54.23 -2.21 3.22
C GLY A 1019 -54.62 -1.62 1.86
N GLU A 1020 -54.52 -0.31 1.66
CA GLU A 1020 -54.83 0.33 0.37
C GLU A 1020 -53.65 0.19 -0.60
N PRO A 1021 -53.90 -0.05 -1.90
CA PRO A 1021 -52.84 -0.05 -2.91
C PRO A 1021 -52.29 1.37 -3.11
N PHE A 1022 -50.98 1.48 -3.34
CA PHE A 1022 -50.40 2.77 -3.76
C PHE A 1022 -50.91 3.18 -5.15
N ASP A 1023 -51.08 4.49 -5.37
CA ASP A 1023 -51.64 5.06 -6.61
C ASP A 1023 -50.91 4.59 -7.89
N ASN A 1024 -49.58 4.46 -7.81
CA ASN A 1024 -48.74 4.04 -8.92
C ASN A 1024 -48.09 2.68 -8.63
N ARG A 1025 -47.94 1.86 -9.67
CA ARG A 1025 -47.15 0.63 -9.62
C ARG A 1025 -45.69 0.94 -9.32
N VAL A 1026 -45.07 0.15 -8.44
CA VAL A 1026 -43.72 0.35 -7.90
C VAL A 1026 -42.76 -0.66 -8.52
N SER A 1027 -41.52 -0.24 -8.76
CA SER A 1027 -40.45 -1.16 -9.16
C SER A 1027 -39.98 -1.94 -7.95
N VAL A 1028 -40.25 -3.25 -7.93
CA VAL A 1028 -39.90 -4.16 -6.85
C VAL A 1028 -39.10 -5.32 -7.44
N GLY A 1029 -38.03 -5.69 -6.77
CA GLY A 1029 -37.27 -6.86 -7.17
C GLY A 1029 -36.23 -7.28 -6.13
N VAL A 1030 -35.17 -7.96 -6.55
CA VAL A 1030 -34.14 -8.48 -5.64
C VAL A 1030 -32.81 -7.88 -6.02
N MET A 1031 -32.14 -7.24 -5.06
CA MET A 1031 -30.85 -6.57 -5.27
C MET A 1031 -29.85 -7.05 -4.22
N TYR A 1032 -28.58 -7.24 -4.59
CA TYR A 1032 -27.57 -7.71 -3.64
C TYR A 1032 -27.09 -6.59 -2.72
N MET A 1033 -27.41 -6.72 -1.43
CA MET A 1033 -27.15 -5.69 -0.42
C MET A 1033 -26.14 -6.18 0.62
N ILE A 1034 -25.21 -5.29 0.97
CA ILE A 1034 -24.01 -5.57 1.78
C ILE A 1034 -24.04 -4.70 3.06
N LYS A 1035 -23.69 -5.32 4.20
CA LYS A 1035 -23.44 -4.61 5.46
C LYS A 1035 -21.98 -4.17 5.53
N LEU A 1036 -21.75 -2.87 5.68
CA LEU A 1036 -20.40 -2.32 5.77
C LEU A 1036 -19.89 -2.32 7.21
N HIS A 1037 -18.57 -2.34 7.40
CA HIS A 1037 -17.92 -2.29 8.72
C HIS A 1037 -18.12 -0.96 9.47
N HIS A 1038 -18.91 -0.04 8.93
CA HIS A 1038 -19.26 1.23 9.57
C HIS A 1038 -20.54 1.11 10.40
N MET A 1039 -20.42 0.46 11.56
CA MET A 1039 -21.52 0.27 12.51
C MET A 1039 -21.65 1.45 13.47
N VAL A 1040 -22.84 1.66 14.00
CA VAL A 1040 -23.11 2.71 14.99
C VAL A 1040 -22.38 2.44 16.31
N ASP A 1041 -22.28 1.18 16.73
CA ASP A 1041 -21.66 0.77 18.00
C ASP A 1041 -20.16 1.18 18.06
N ASP A 1042 -19.47 1.14 16.92
CA ASP A 1042 -18.06 1.55 16.84
C ASP A 1042 -17.89 3.07 16.78
N LYS A 1043 -18.86 3.79 16.23
CA LYS A 1043 -18.79 5.24 16.01
C LYS A 1043 -19.37 6.08 17.15
N LEU A 1044 -20.32 5.53 17.91
CA LEU A 1044 -20.87 6.21 19.07
C LEU A 1044 -19.77 6.44 20.11
N HIS A 1045 -19.63 7.69 20.54
CA HIS A 1045 -18.66 8.09 21.56
C HIS A 1045 -19.18 9.30 22.31
N ALA A 1046 -19.07 9.27 23.64
CA ALA A 1046 -19.44 10.36 24.52
C ALA A 1046 -18.42 10.50 25.65
N ARG A 1047 -18.24 11.72 26.14
CA ARG A 1047 -17.35 12.03 27.27
C ARG A 1047 -17.95 13.13 28.11
N SER A 1048 -17.99 12.91 29.42
CA SER A 1048 -18.26 13.95 30.43
C SER A 1048 -16.94 14.45 31.01
N VAL A 1049 -16.22 13.57 31.71
CA VAL A 1049 -14.87 13.78 32.26
C VAL A 1049 -14.00 12.60 31.82
N GLY A 1050 -12.70 12.81 31.68
CA GLY A 1050 -11.79 11.72 31.30
C GLY A 1050 -10.33 12.14 31.45
N PRO A 1051 -9.39 11.42 30.83
CA PRO A 1051 -7.98 11.77 30.90
C PRO A 1051 -7.68 13.08 30.16
N TYR A 1052 -6.62 13.75 30.61
CA TYR A 1052 -6.11 15.01 30.06
C TYR A 1052 -4.64 14.84 29.67
N SER A 1053 -4.20 15.63 28.71
CA SER A 1053 -2.80 15.78 28.32
C SER A 1053 -1.99 16.28 29.51
N LEU A 1054 -0.81 15.68 29.72
CA LEU A 1054 0.07 16.09 30.82
C LEU A 1054 0.63 17.51 30.61
N VAL A 1055 0.87 17.90 29.36
CA VAL A 1055 1.50 19.18 29.03
C VAL A 1055 0.47 20.30 28.98
N THR A 1056 -0.53 20.16 28.12
CA THR A 1056 -1.50 21.23 27.85
C THR A 1056 -2.70 21.23 28.80
N GLN A 1057 -2.86 20.18 29.63
CA GLN A 1057 -4.05 19.97 30.47
C GLN A 1057 -5.38 19.89 29.72
N GLN A 1058 -5.34 19.83 28.38
CA GLN A 1058 -6.51 19.66 27.53
C GLN A 1058 -6.94 18.20 27.48
N PRO A 1059 -8.23 17.91 27.26
CA PRO A 1059 -8.70 16.55 27.15
C PRO A 1059 -8.04 15.77 26.00
N LEU A 1060 -7.70 14.50 26.23
CA LEU A 1060 -7.07 13.65 25.21
C LEU A 1060 -7.99 13.44 24.00
N GLY A 1061 -7.43 13.03 22.86
CA GLY A 1061 -8.20 12.78 21.64
C GLY A 1061 -8.58 11.30 21.45
N GLY A 1062 -9.75 11.06 20.86
CA GLY A 1062 -10.15 9.75 20.34
C GLY A 1062 -10.89 8.82 21.30
N LYS A 1063 -11.72 7.94 20.75
CA LYS A 1063 -12.61 7.02 21.50
C LYS A 1063 -11.83 6.06 22.41
N ALA A 1064 -10.73 5.50 21.91
CA ALA A 1064 -9.93 4.51 22.65
C ALA A 1064 -9.34 5.04 23.96
N GLN A 1065 -9.07 6.34 24.04
CA GLN A 1065 -8.54 7.01 25.24
C GLN A 1065 -9.64 7.66 26.08
N PHE A 1066 -10.91 7.43 25.76
CA PHE A 1066 -12.04 8.16 26.33
C PHE A 1066 -11.85 9.69 26.20
N GLY A 1067 -11.41 10.11 25.01
CA GLY A 1067 -11.02 11.47 24.67
C GLY A 1067 -12.18 12.41 24.33
N GLY A 1068 -11.94 13.72 24.32
CA GLY A 1068 -12.91 14.75 23.95
C GLY A 1068 -13.09 14.91 22.44
N GLN A 1069 -14.11 15.67 22.05
CA GLN A 1069 -14.27 16.19 20.70
C GLN A 1069 -13.43 17.46 20.54
N ARG A 1070 -12.83 17.66 19.36
CA ARG A 1070 -12.09 18.89 19.07
C ARG A 1070 -13.07 19.99 18.68
N PHE A 1071 -13.15 21.05 19.50
CA PHE A 1071 -13.77 22.31 19.11
C PHE A 1071 -12.72 23.13 18.36
N GLY A 1072 -12.84 23.19 17.04
CA GLY A 1072 -11.81 23.74 16.15
C GLY A 1072 -11.98 25.24 15.90
N GLU A 1073 -11.08 25.76 15.07
CA GLU A 1073 -11.03 27.17 14.68
C GLU A 1073 -12.31 27.63 13.96
N MET A 1074 -12.85 26.79 13.05
CA MET A 1074 -14.08 27.12 12.32
C MET A 1074 -15.30 27.19 13.26
N GLU A 1075 -15.34 26.36 14.31
CA GLU A 1075 -16.41 26.43 15.32
C GLU A 1075 -16.29 27.66 16.23
N VAL A 1076 -15.06 28.11 16.52
CA VAL A 1076 -14.81 29.38 17.22
C VAL A 1076 -15.36 30.55 16.40
N TRP A 1077 -15.03 30.64 15.11
CA TRP A 1077 -15.56 31.68 14.22
C TRP A 1077 -17.09 31.68 14.17
N ALA A 1078 -17.71 30.50 14.21
CA ALA A 1078 -19.16 30.40 14.25
C ALA A 1078 -19.75 31.02 15.52
N LEU A 1079 -19.19 30.75 16.70
CA LEU A 1079 -19.67 31.33 17.96
C LEU A 1079 -19.41 32.83 18.06
N GLU A 1080 -18.27 33.31 17.54
CA GLU A 1080 -17.99 34.74 17.41
C GLU A 1080 -19.03 35.42 16.51
N ALA A 1081 -19.37 34.80 15.37
CA ALA A 1081 -20.39 35.33 14.46
C ALA A 1081 -21.80 35.36 15.08
N TYR A 1082 -22.13 34.41 15.96
CA TYR A 1082 -23.37 34.46 16.75
C TYR A 1082 -23.31 35.49 17.89
N GLY A 1083 -22.13 35.98 18.27
CA GLY A 1083 -21.93 36.81 19.46
C GLY A 1083 -22.06 36.03 20.77
N ALA A 1084 -21.86 34.71 20.75
CA ALA A 1084 -22.02 33.82 21.90
C ALA A 1084 -20.77 33.80 22.80
N SER A 1085 -20.32 34.97 23.26
CA SER A 1085 -19.05 35.15 24.00
C SER A 1085 -18.94 34.28 25.26
N ASN A 1086 -20.01 34.18 26.06
CA ASN A 1086 -20.01 33.39 27.29
C ASN A 1086 -19.85 31.88 27.01
N VAL A 1087 -20.49 31.38 25.95
CA VAL A 1087 -20.39 29.96 25.53
C VAL A 1087 -19.00 29.68 25.01
N LEU A 1088 -18.43 30.60 24.23
CA LEU A 1088 -17.07 30.49 23.74
C LEU A 1088 -16.06 30.47 24.91
N GLN A 1089 -16.22 31.37 25.89
CA GLN A 1089 -15.37 31.41 27.08
C GLN A 1089 -15.46 30.11 27.88
N GLU A 1090 -16.67 29.59 28.11
CA GLU A 1090 -16.90 28.32 28.81
C GLU A 1090 -16.20 27.14 28.12
N ILE A 1091 -16.27 27.07 26.78
CA ILE A 1091 -15.65 25.99 25.99
C ILE A 1091 -14.12 26.06 26.05
N LEU A 1092 -13.55 27.27 25.94
CA LEU A 1092 -12.11 27.48 25.93
C LEU A 1092 -11.45 27.42 27.32
N THR A 1093 -12.24 27.33 28.41
CA THR A 1093 -11.73 27.32 29.80
C THR A 1093 -12.17 26.04 30.53
N TYR A 1094 -13.33 26.05 31.19
CA TYR A 1094 -13.84 24.98 32.06
C TYR A 1094 -13.88 23.60 31.42
N LYS A 1095 -14.21 23.55 30.13
CA LYS A 1095 -14.35 22.29 29.37
C LYS A 1095 -13.03 21.81 28.77
N SER A 1096 -11.96 22.57 28.95
CA SER A 1096 -10.65 22.36 28.36
C SER A 1096 -9.57 22.27 29.45
N ASP A 1097 -8.86 23.36 29.70
CA ASP A 1097 -7.56 23.42 30.38
C ASP A 1097 -7.52 24.45 31.52
N ASP A 1098 -8.66 24.98 31.96
CA ASP A 1098 -8.76 25.62 33.26
C ASP A 1098 -8.78 24.55 34.36
N VAL A 1099 -7.61 24.29 34.97
CA VAL A 1099 -7.38 23.17 35.89
C VAL A 1099 -8.20 23.29 37.17
N THR A 1100 -8.31 24.49 37.73
CA THR A 1100 -9.05 24.76 38.96
C THR A 1100 -10.53 24.97 38.65
N GLY A 1101 -10.83 25.70 37.58
CA GLY A 1101 -12.20 26.00 37.16
C GLY A 1101 -12.98 24.75 36.76
N ARG A 1102 -12.38 23.75 36.12
CA ARG A 1102 -13.08 22.49 35.78
C ARG A 1102 -13.58 21.74 37.02
N LEU A 1103 -12.79 21.72 38.10
CA LEU A 1103 -13.16 21.04 39.35
C LEU A 1103 -14.25 21.82 40.08
N LYS A 1104 -14.07 23.15 40.22
CA LYS A 1104 -15.09 24.03 40.82
C LYS A 1104 -16.40 24.00 40.03
N ALA A 1105 -16.35 23.97 38.70
CA ALA A 1105 -17.54 23.86 37.86
C ALA A 1105 -18.25 22.51 38.05
N TYR A 1106 -17.52 21.40 38.10
CA TYR A 1106 -18.09 20.09 38.38
C TYR A 1106 -18.75 20.03 39.77
N GLU A 1107 -18.08 20.59 40.78
CA GLU A 1107 -18.61 20.69 42.13
C GLU A 1107 -19.86 21.58 42.20
N ALA A 1108 -19.85 22.72 41.52
CA ALA A 1108 -21.00 23.62 41.43
C ALA A 1108 -22.21 22.91 40.81
N ILE A 1109 -22.01 22.20 39.68
CA ILE A 1109 -23.07 21.43 39.01
C ILE A 1109 -23.63 20.35 39.93
N THR A 1110 -22.76 19.57 40.60
CA THR A 1110 -23.20 18.48 41.50
C THR A 1110 -23.89 18.98 42.76
N LYS A 1111 -23.50 20.15 43.26
CA LYS A 1111 -24.16 20.82 44.41
C LYS A 1111 -25.36 21.69 44.02
N GLY A 1112 -25.66 21.84 42.74
CA GLY A 1112 -26.72 22.74 42.24
C GLY A 1112 -26.44 24.23 42.50
N LYS A 1113 -25.16 24.61 42.63
CA LYS A 1113 -24.71 26.01 42.77
C LYS A 1113 -24.42 26.63 41.40
N PRO A 1114 -24.42 27.97 41.28
CA PRO A 1114 -23.94 28.64 40.08
C PRO A 1114 -22.48 28.26 39.77
N ILE A 1115 -22.18 28.07 38.48
CA ILE A 1115 -20.80 27.89 38.01
C ILE A 1115 -20.02 29.19 38.31
N PRO A 1116 -18.77 29.11 38.80
CA PRO A 1116 -17.96 30.29 39.13
C PRO A 1116 -17.60 31.14 37.88
N LYS A 1117 -16.65 32.07 37.99
CA LYS A 1117 -16.04 32.74 36.83
C LYS A 1117 -14.82 31.97 36.30
N PRO A 1118 -14.53 31.98 34.98
CA PRO A 1118 -13.43 31.19 34.43
C PRO A 1118 -12.08 31.76 34.84
N GLY A 1119 -11.12 30.87 35.10
CA GLY A 1119 -9.72 31.23 35.32
C GLY A 1119 -8.95 31.39 34.01
N VAL A 1120 -7.62 31.41 34.12
CA VAL A 1120 -6.72 31.50 32.97
C VAL A 1120 -6.43 30.09 32.42
N PRO A 1121 -6.56 29.84 31.10
CA PRO A 1121 -6.20 28.56 30.50
C PRO A 1121 -4.74 28.16 30.75
N GLU A 1122 -4.49 26.89 31.07
CA GLU A 1122 -3.13 26.38 31.28
C GLU A 1122 -2.28 26.49 29.99
N SER A 1123 -2.88 26.32 28.81
CA SER A 1123 -2.16 26.50 27.54
C SER A 1123 -1.57 27.91 27.39
N PHE A 1124 -2.23 28.94 27.93
CA PHE A 1124 -1.69 30.31 27.93
C PHE A 1124 -0.51 30.44 28.88
N ARG A 1125 -0.56 29.81 30.06
CA ARG A 1125 0.57 29.75 31.00
C ARG A 1125 1.77 29.04 30.39
N VAL A 1126 1.55 27.93 29.69
CA VAL A 1126 2.59 27.22 28.95
C VAL A 1126 3.21 28.12 27.89
N LEU A 1127 2.40 28.83 27.09
CA LEU A 1127 2.90 29.78 26.08
C LEU A 1127 3.80 30.86 26.70
N VAL A 1128 3.39 31.47 27.81
CA VAL A 1128 4.20 32.48 28.53
C VAL A 1128 5.54 31.90 28.94
N LYS A 1129 5.56 30.68 29.48
CA LYS A 1129 6.80 29.99 29.86
C LYS A 1129 7.67 29.61 28.67
N GLU A 1130 7.09 29.21 27.54
CA GLU A 1130 7.83 28.96 26.30
C GLU A 1130 8.48 30.24 25.75
N LEU A 1131 7.76 31.36 25.75
CA LEU A 1131 8.32 32.66 25.34
C LEU A 1131 9.45 33.11 26.29
N GLN A 1132 9.27 32.96 27.61
CA GLN A 1132 10.34 33.20 28.58
C GLN A 1132 11.57 32.29 28.35
N SER A 1133 11.35 31.03 27.96
CA SER A 1133 12.44 30.08 27.65
C SER A 1133 13.22 30.44 26.37
N LEU A 1134 12.60 31.18 25.44
CA LEU A 1134 13.24 31.75 24.26
C LEU A 1134 14.01 33.04 24.56
N GLY A 1135 14.04 33.49 25.82
CA GLY A 1135 14.72 34.73 26.25
C GLY A 1135 13.88 35.99 26.05
N LEU A 1136 12.56 35.86 25.90
CA LEU A 1136 11.63 36.99 25.84
C LEU A 1136 11.03 37.22 27.24
N ASP A 1137 11.32 38.36 27.86
CA ASP A 1137 10.77 38.75 29.16
C ASP A 1137 9.29 39.16 29.01
N MET A 1138 8.40 38.18 29.10
CA MET A 1138 6.95 38.39 29.03
C MET A 1138 6.39 38.58 30.43
N ARG A 1139 5.73 39.73 30.65
CA ARG A 1139 5.06 40.11 31.91
C ARG A 1139 3.59 40.41 31.63
N VAL A 1140 2.74 40.06 32.58
CA VAL A 1140 1.32 40.42 32.55
C VAL A 1140 1.14 41.59 33.50
N LEU A 1141 0.58 42.69 32.99
CA LEU A 1141 0.36 43.91 33.76
C LEU A 1141 -1.13 44.12 33.98
N ASP A 1142 -1.51 44.66 35.13
CA ASP A 1142 -2.86 45.17 35.39
C ASP A 1142 -3.06 46.58 34.79
N GLU A 1143 -4.20 47.22 35.09
CA GLU A 1143 -4.50 48.58 34.61
C GLU A 1143 -3.59 49.66 35.23
N ASP A 1144 -2.89 49.36 36.33
CA ASP A 1144 -2.00 50.26 37.07
C ASP A 1144 -0.50 49.97 36.79
N ASP A 1145 -0.20 49.21 35.74
CA ASP A 1145 1.15 48.76 35.33
C ASP A 1145 1.89 47.90 36.38
N ASN A 1146 1.17 47.27 37.33
CA ASN A 1146 1.77 46.32 38.26
C ASN A 1146 1.86 44.93 37.64
N GLU A 1147 2.97 44.25 37.88
CA GLU A 1147 3.17 42.87 37.43
C GLU A 1147 2.25 41.92 38.20
N VAL A 1148 1.38 41.23 37.47
CA VAL A 1148 0.45 40.23 38.01
C VAL A 1148 1.06 38.86 37.78
N GLU A 1149 1.30 38.11 38.87
CA GLU A 1149 1.65 36.71 38.72
C GLU A 1149 0.43 35.94 38.21
N LEU A 1150 0.61 35.18 37.13
CA LEU A 1150 -0.47 34.37 36.54
C LEU A 1150 -1.11 33.39 37.52
N ARG A 1151 -0.42 33.02 38.61
CA ARG A 1151 -0.92 32.16 39.69
C ARG A 1151 -2.02 32.86 40.49
N ASP A 1152 -1.89 34.16 40.71
CA ASP A 1152 -2.78 34.95 41.56
C ASP A 1152 -4.13 35.23 40.87
N LEU A 1153 -4.18 35.12 39.52
CA LEU A 1153 -5.41 35.31 38.75
C LEU A 1153 -6.47 34.20 38.95
N ASP A 1154 -6.12 33.08 39.58
CA ASP A 1154 -7.08 32.01 39.90
C ASP A 1154 -7.83 32.26 41.22
N GLU A 1155 -7.40 33.25 42.01
CA GLU A 1155 -7.93 33.59 43.34
C GLU A 1155 -9.11 34.59 43.23
N GLY A 1156 -10.27 34.09 42.81
CA GLY A 1156 -11.54 34.82 42.90
C GLY A 1156 -12.23 34.62 44.26
N GLU A 1157 -12.47 35.73 44.99
CA GLU A 1157 -13.37 36.07 46.14
C GLU A 1157 -14.02 35.00 47.07
N ASP A 1158 -13.72 33.70 47.01
CA ASP A 1158 -14.25 32.67 47.95
C ASP A 1158 -13.11 32.03 48.79
N ASP A 1159 -13.02 32.47 50.05
CA ASP A 1159 -11.98 32.28 51.10
C ASP A 1159 -11.82 30.87 51.73
N ASP A 1160 -12.16 29.75 51.07
CA ASP A 1160 -12.28 28.45 51.77
C ASP A 1160 -11.17 27.39 51.49
N ILE A 1161 -10.06 27.72 50.82
CA ILE A 1161 -8.97 26.75 50.55
C ILE A 1161 -7.58 27.34 50.86
N MET A 1162 -7.07 27.10 52.09
CA MET A 1162 -5.68 27.41 52.45
C MET A 1162 -4.71 26.42 51.79
N HIS A 1163 -3.78 26.90 50.95
CA HIS A 1163 -2.68 26.07 50.43
C HIS A 1163 -1.64 25.76 51.52
N VAL A 1164 -0.93 24.64 51.37
CA VAL A 1164 0.14 24.24 52.32
C VAL A 1164 1.26 25.30 52.39
N ASP A 1165 1.54 25.99 51.29
CA ASP A 1165 2.48 27.12 51.26
C ASP A 1165 1.98 28.30 52.10
N ASP A 1166 0.67 28.55 52.17
CA ASP A 1166 0.09 29.63 52.98
C ASP A 1166 0.14 29.27 54.47
N LEU A 1167 -0.01 27.98 54.79
CA LEU A 1167 0.25 27.44 56.13
C LEU A 1167 1.73 27.58 56.53
N GLU A 1168 2.66 27.34 55.62
CA GLU A 1168 4.09 27.54 55.87
C GLU A 1168 4.44 29.03 56.04
N LYS A 1169 3.98 29.90 55.12
CA LYS A 1169 4.16 31.35 55.26
C LYS A 1169 3.50 31.89 56.53
N ALA A 1170 2.31 31.41 56.89
CA ALA A 1170 1.67 31.78 58.15
C ALA A 1170 2.47 31.28 59.37
N ARG A 1171 3.05 30.08 59.33
CA ARG A 1171 3.92 29.56 60.40
C ARG A 1171 5.24 30.33 60.49
N GLU A 1172 5.86 30.70 59.37
CA GLU A 1172 7.07 31.54 59.35
C GLU A 1172 6.78 32.94 59.90
N LYS A 1173 5.66 33.54 59.48
CA LYS A 1173 5.23 34.86 59.96
C LYS A 1173 4.89 34.82 61.45
N GLN A 1174 4.22 33.77 61.92
CA GLN A 1174 3.93 33.59 63.33
C GLN A 1174 5.21 33.29 64.14
N ALA A 1175 6.21 32.61 63.57
CA ALA A 1175 7.51 32.41 64.19
C ALA A 1175 8.32 33.71 64.27
N GLN A 1176 8.28 34.55 63.23
CA GLN A 1176 8.88 35.90 63.23
C GLN A 1176 8.19 36.82 64.25
N GLU A 1177 6.86 36.86 64.29
CA GLU A 1177 6.11 37.63 65.28
C GLU A 1177 6.39 37.14 66.72
N THR A 1178 6.56 35.82 66.92
CA THR A 1178 6.93 35.27 68.24
C THR A 1178 8.39 35.63 68.61
N GLN A 1179 9.30 35.70 67.64
CA GLN A 1179 10.67 36.18 67.84
C GLN A 1179 10.71 37.68 68.17
N GLU A 1180 10.00 38.53 67.43
CA GLU A 1180 9.92 39.98 67.68
C GLU A 1180 9.25 40.29 69.03
N VAL A 1181 8.24 39.51 69.44
CA VAL A 1181 7.62 39.62 70.77
C VAL A 1181 8.55 39.12 71.89
N SER A 1182 9.44 38.16 71.62
CA SER A 1182 10.44 37.71 72.60
C SER A 1182 11.61 38.69 72.77
N GLU A 1183 12.06 39.33 71.70
CA GLU A 1183 13.16 40.32 71.73
C GLU A 1183 12.74 41.67 72.32
N THR A 1184 11.44 41.98 72.36
CA THR A 1184 10.90 43.20 72.99
C THR A 1184 10.59 43.06 74.49
N THR A 1185 10.69 41.84 75.06
CA THR A 1185 10.49 41.58 76.49
C THR A 1185 11.75 41.58 77.35
N ASP A 1186 12.95 41.62 76.77
CA ASP A 1186 14.23 41.63 77.53
C ASP A 1186 14.85 43.03 77.70
N GLU A 1187 14.16 44.11 77.28
CA GLU A 1187 14.55 45.51 77.53
C GLU A 1187 13.61 46.29 78.49
N LYS A 1188 12.90 45.58 79.38
CA LYS A 1188 12.28 46.13 80.61
C LYS A 1188 12.48 45.18 81.77
#